data_AF-A0A022MP79-F1
#
_entry.id   AF-A0A022MP79-F1
#
_cell.length_a   1.000
_cell.length_b   1.000
_cell.length_c   1.000
_cell.angle_alpha   90.00
_cell.angle_beta   90.00
_cell.angle_gamma   90.00
#
_symmetry.space_group_name_H-M   'P 1'
#
loop_
_entity.id
_entity.type
_entity.pdbx_description
1 polymer ?
#
loop_
_entity_poly.entity_id
_entity_poly.type
_entity_poly.pdbx_seq_one_letter_code
_entity_poly.pdbx_strand_id
1 'polypeptide(L)'
;MASATAADGGGFVRNPDPNSAPSSRPAAGPALKATAAAASRPVSGKNPSAGPGKKDASGVWQVSTPKVKLSNTVTNADGGTANLTFEVWIADSAGNAKTQVKISDNQYGVLVSDFVKSGATASVSVGAGRLTPNTDYVFHTSAYAKESGLYETSWSPWAHFRVRMPVDLALPAPNASAANPDQTAQPYTDTLAPASPWKTAAGASRTPSAVLGRSGTHCTTSSDGVKVCGSAEPYDGRNFTLHRAAGARQQAAAQASLVSGCDPAAPRKGLWTTRFEECSSFTMAWEATLNDAPVGTVKALVVNERKLDPKSGNITERINVTDVDVPATIPAFTLDAPKIDCEPSGNCGVQNVSGWTGAAAWVPGDHHSVFADASYLWAPDLSGPNTSKPQVMKLGVAVALQGNPKIPGQTVQTTPAVFMDVAGGDLENGGAPDQIRCDNTKIVSKVPTTGCVFHNYVPTYTFNAAKYPQASSHAWLIQHKLSNHPGSKADSKPLYFLPDGDISGNRTVICPTGWAAANGDTSALNGATDKELNCDEFAFNATYNSGGMPSLAGGLNPVGSGDACVQTLASKQGSTVHLFNIDGHTPTWKEVCGRSAISGNDNSGSMAAFGSFNANQRLLDRDPYWLDTNVRAACSEDSATAVQCTMTANNQ
;
A
#
# COMPACT_ATOMS: atom_id res chain seq x y z
N MET A 1 -15.67 1.27 68.02
CA MET A 1 -16.07 1.34 66.61
C MET A 1 -16.13 2.81 66.23
N ALA A 2 -15.17 3.28 65.45
CA ALA A 2 -15.22 4.60 64.82
C ALA A 2 -14.83 4.38 63.36
N SER A 3 -15.87 4.33 62.52
CA SER A 3 -15.77 4.25 61.08
C SER A 3 -15.27 5.59 60.57
N ALA A 4 -14.07 5.65 60.00
CA ALA A 4 -13.58 6.81 59.28
C ALA A 4 -13.27 6.40 57.83
N THR A 5 -14.18 6.86 56.98
CA THR A 5 -14.19 6.97 55.52
C THR A 5 -12.85 6.85 54.80
N ALA A 6 -12.81 5.93 53.84
CA ALA A 6 -11.88 5.99 52.72
C ALA A 6 -12.00 7.36 52.02
N ALA A 7 -10.85 7.96 51.71
CA ALA A 7 -10.77 9.24 51.02
C ALA A 7 -11.16 9.06 49.55
N ASP A 8 -12.44 9.25 49.24
CA ASP A 8 -12.93 9.45 47.88
C ASP A 8 -13.41 10.91 47.74
N GLY A 9 -12.85 11.66 46.78
CA GLY A 9 -13.40 12.94 46.33
C GLY A 9 -12.45 14.14 46.17
N GLY A 10 -11.17 14.05 46.52
CA GLY A 10 -10.20 15.14 46.31
C GLY A 10 -9.59 15.12 44.92
N GLY A 11 -9.66 16.22 44.16
CA GLY A 11 -8.89 16.38 42.92
C GLY A 11 -7.39 16.16 43.16
N PHE A 12 -6.65 15.72 42.12
CA PHE A 12 -5.21 15.48 42.23
C PHE A 12 -4.47 16.71 42.76
N VAL A 13 -3.78 16.54 43.89
CA VAL A 13 -2.90 17.55 44.45
C VAL A 13 -1.47 17.17 44.07
N ARG A 14 -0.73 18.08 43.43
CA ARG A 14 0.67 17.83 43.10
C ARG A 14 1.53 17.93 44.36
N ASN A 15 2.52 17.04 44.51
CA ASN A 15 3.57 17.19 45.53
C ASN A 15 4.45 18.40 45.17
N PRO A 16 4.55 19.44 46.01
CA PRO A 16 5.47 20.54 45.74
C PRO A 16 6.92 20.20 46.14
N ASP A 17 7.13 19.20 47.02
CA ASP A 17 8.45 18.83 47.54
C ASP A 17 8.72 17.33 47.34
N PRO A 18 9.62 16.95 46.41
CA PRO A 18 9.97 15.55 46.16
C PRO A 18 10.63 14.85 47.36
N ASN A 19 11.08 15.59 48.38
CA ASN A 19 11.72 15.04 49.57
C ASN A 19 10.80 15.01 50.80
N SER A 20 9.55 15.43 50.66
CA SER A 20 8.56 15.38 51.74
C SER A 20 8.40 13.96 52.28
N ALA A 21 8.31 13.80 53.60
CA ALA A 21 8.24 12.47 54.22
C ALA A 21 7.07 11.64 53.65
N PRO A 22 7.24 10.33 53.36
CA PRO A 22 6.18 9.54 52.73
C PRO A 22 4.85 9.54 53.49
N SER A 23 4.92 9.56 54.82
CA SER A 23 3.74 9.62 55.70
C SER A 23 2.93 10.91 55.60
N SER A 24 3.48 11.97 54.98
CA SER A 24 2.74 13.22 54.72
C SER A 24 1.69 13.04 53.61
N ARG A 25 1.80 11.98 52.81
CA ARG A 25 0.89 11.65 51.71
C ARG A 25 0.55 10.15 51.74
N PRO A 26 -0.23 9.69 52.75
CA PRO A 26 -0.40 8.27 53.07
C PRO A 26 -1.29 7.53 52.05
N ALA A 27 -0.76 7.25 50.86
CA ALA A 27 -1.49 6.60 49.76
C ALA A 27 -1.78 5.11 50.00
N ALA A 28 -0.96 4.43 50.80
CA ALA A 28 -1.05 2.98 51.03
C ALA A 28 -2.00 2.57 52.18
N GLY A 29 -2.48 3.54 52.97
CA GLY A 29 -3.33 3.30 54.14
C GLY A 29 -3.12 4.32 55.26
N PRO A 30 -4.01 4.37 56.26
CA PRO A 30 -3.88 5.30 57.39
C PRO A 30 -2.64 4.94 58.23
N ALA A 31 -1.82 5.95 58.56
CA ALA A 31 -0.71 5.76 59.48
C ALA A 31 -1.26 5.54 60.89
N LEU A 32 -1.01 4.37 61.48
CA LEU A 32 -1.33 4.12 62.88
C LEU A 32 -0.29 4.79 63.77
N LYS A 33 -0.72 5.45 64.86
CA LYS A 33 0.20 5.79 65.95
C LYS A 33 0.81 4.47 66.42
N ALA A 34 2.13 4.40 66.54
CA ALA A 34 2.83 3.22 67.04
C ALA A 34 2.29 2.85 68.43
N THR A 35 1.29 1.97 68.49
CA THR A 35 0.68 1.48 69.72
C THR A 35 1.47 0.31 70.31
N ALA A 36 2.47 -0.18 69.58
CA ALA A 36 3.44 -1.15 70.06
C ALA A 36 4.86 -0.58 69.91
N ALA A 37 5.56 -0.41 71.04
CA ALA A 37 6.94 0.07 71.09
C ALA A 37 7.99 -0.92 70.50
N ALA A 38 7.55 -1.94 69.74
CA ALA A 38 8.40 -3.04 69.26
C ALA A 38 8.20 -3.40 67.76
N ALA A 39 7.31 -2.73 67.02
CA ALA A 39 7.10 -3.05 65.60
C ALA A 39 8.17 -2.36 64.73
N SER A 40 8.83 -3.14 63.88
CA SER A 40 9.82 -2.63 62.93
C SER A 40 9.12 -1.92 61.78
N ARG A 41 9.74 -0.84 61.28
CA ARG A 41 9.25 -0.18 60.07
C ARG A 41 9.65 -0.99 58.83
N PRO A 42 8.76 -1.09 57.83
CA PRO A 42 9.15 -1.67 56.56
C PRO A 42 10.13 -0.73 55.84
N VAL A 43 10.97 -1.30 54.98
CA VAL A 43 12.03 -0.59 54.24
C VAL A 43 11.97 -0.96 52.77
N SER A 44 12.01 0.04 51.90
CA SER A 44 12.14 -0.14 50.47
C SER A 44 13.56 -0.58 50.10
N GLY A 45 13.67 -1.38 49.05
CA GLY A 45 14.93 -1.78 48.46
C GLY A 45 15.74 -0.59 47.95
N LYS A 46 17.06 -0.80 47.79
CA LYS A 46 17.99 0.25 47.33
C LYS A 46 18.15 0.33 45.81
N ASN A 47 17.56 -0.60 45.07
CA ASN A 47 17.72 -0.73 43.63
C ASN A 47 16.38 -0.75 42.90
N PRO A 48 15.60 0.35 42.93
CA PRO A 48 14.39 0.43 42.14
C PRO A 48 14.69 0.27 40.63
N SER A 49 13.77 -0.38 39.92
CA SER A 49 13.91 -0.71 38.50
C SER A 49 12.67 -0.30 37.70
N ALA A 50 12.90 0.24 36.50
CA ALA A 50 11.87 0.47 35.50
C ALA A 50 12.09 -0.49 34.32
N GLY A 51 11.02 -1.11 33.81
CA GLY A 51 11.13 -1.98 32.66
C GLY A 51 9.79 -2.31 32.00
N PRO A 52 9.78 -3.25 31.03
CA PRO A 52 10.94 -3.92 30.43
C PRO A 52 11.97 -2.94 29.84
N GLY A 53 13.26 -3.20 30.07
CA GLY A 53 14.34 -2.30 29.65
C GLY A 53 15.71 -2.71 30.20
N LYS A 54 16.76 -2.01 29.77
CA LYS A 54 18.13 -2.15 30.30
C LYS A 54 18.69 -0.79 30.68
N LYS A 55 19.62 -0.76 31.64
CA LYS A 55 20.36 0.46 31.95
C LYS A 55 21.35 0.78 30.83
N ASP A 56 21.47 2.05 30.47
CA ASP A 56 22.57 2.55 29.66
C ASP A 56 23.86 2.69 30.51
N ALA A 57 24.93 3.17 29.88
CA ALA A 57 26.22 3.40 30.55
C ALA A 57 26.15 4.42 31.70
N SER A 58 25.12 5.28 31.72
CA SER A 58 24.87 6.27 32.77
C SER A 58 23.97 5.72 33.89
N GLY A 59 23.55 4.45 33.81
CA GLY A 59 22.69 3.81 34.81
C GLY A 59 21.20 4.14 34.66
N VAL A 60 20.80 4.82 33.59
CA VAL A 60 19.40 5.19 33.31
C VAL A 60 18.71 4.03 32.60
N TRP A 61 17.57 3.59 33.13
CA TRP A 61 16.76 2.55 32.49
C TRP A 61 16.19 3.06 31.16
N GLN A 62 16.53 2.42 30.05
CA GLN A 62 15.95 2.67 28.74
C GLN A 62 14.75 1.73 28.56
N VAL A 63 13.55 2.30 28.64
CA VAL A 63 12.27 1.58 28.60
C VAL A 63 11.60 1.81 27.26
N SER A 64 11.27 0.74 26.55
CA SER A 64 10.75 0.80 25.18
C SER A 64 9.30 0.36 25.05
N THR A 65 8.50 0.70 26.06
CA THR A 65 7.10 0.31 26.18
C THR A 65 6.24 1.50 26.62
N PRO A 66 4.99 1.61 26.12
CA PRO A 66 4.02 2.55 26.67
C PRO A 66 3.48 2.15 28.05
N LYS A 67 3.64 0.90 28.50
CA LYS A 67 3.17 0.35 29.79
C LYS A 67 4.34 0.05 30.72
N VAL A 68 4.95 1.10 31.26
CA VAL A 68 6.14 0.98 32.12
C VAL A 68 5.82 0.24 33.43
N LYS A 69 6.55 -0.84 33.71
CA LYS A 69 6.54 -1.53 34.99
C LYS A 69 7.60 -0.95 35.91
N LEU A 70 7.18 -0.45 37.07
CA LEU A 70 8.06 0.02 38.14
C LEU A 70 8.10 -1.05 39.23
N SER A 71 9.29 -1.36 39.72
CA SER A 71 9.48 -2.41 40.73
C SER A 71 10.57 -2.03 41.72
N ASN A 72 10.44 -2.52 42.96
CA ASN A 72 11.50 -2.49 43.97
C ASN A 72 11.27 -3.62 44.98
N THR A 73 12.29 -4.00 45.73
CA THR A 73 12.11 -4.96 46.83
C THR A 73 11.56 -4.26 48.06
N VAL A 74 10.95 -5.03 48.98
CA VAL A 74 10.51 -4.51 50.27
C VAL A 74 10.87 -5.49 51.38
N THR A 75 11.38 -4.97 52.49
CA THR A 75 11.70 -5.77 53.68
C THR A 75 10.87 -5.28 54.85
N ASN A 76 10.17 -6.20 55.50
CA ASN A 76 9.54 -5.99 56.79
C ASN A 76 10.21 -6.93 57.80
N ALA A 77 10.96 -6.38 58.77
CA ALA A 77 11.71 -7.17 59.73
C ALA A 77 10.80 -7.96 60.69
N ASP A 78 9.55 -7.55 60.85
CA ASP A 78 8.55 -8.27 61.63
C ASP A 78 8.00 -9.52 60.91
N GLY A 79 8.48 -9.80 59.68
CA GLY A 79 8.04 -10.93 58.86
C GLY A 79 6.66 -10.78 58.22
N GLY A 80 5.96 -9.68 58.51
CA GLY A 80 4.66 -9.33 57.92
C GLY A 80 4.72 -8.94 56.45
N THR A 81 3.55 -8.69 55.86
CA THR A 81 3.44 -8.26 54.47
C THR A 81 3.54 -6.74 54.33
N ALA A 82 4.11 -6.28 53.23
CA ALA A 82 4.24 -4.86 52.93
C ALA A 82 3.95 -4.58 51.46
N ASN A 83 3.48 -3.38 51.16
CA ASN A 83 3.36 -2.88 49.81
C ASN A 83 4.29 -1.68 49.61
N LEU A 84 4.43 -1.24 48.35
CA LEU A 84 5.19 -0.05 47.99
C LEU A 84 4.29 0.97 47.31
N THR A 85 4.43 2.23 47.73
CA THR A 85 3.94 3.40 46.97
C THR A 85 5.02 3.81 45.97
N PHE A 86 4.64 4.05 44.72
CA PHE A 86 5.49 4.49 43.62
C PHE A 86 5.11 5.91 43.20
N GLU A 87 6.07 6.85 43.30
CA GLU A 87 5.88 8.24 42.89
C GLU A 87 6.87 8.58 41.76
N VAL A 88 6.37 9.17 40.68
CA VAL A 88 7.15 9.47 39.46
C VAL A 88 7.22 10.97 39.23
N TRP A 89 8.38 11.44 38.77
CA TRP A 89 8.68 12.83 38.48
C TRP A 89 9.35 12.96 37.11
N ILE A 90 9.05 14.04 36.39
CA ILE A 90 9.87 14.47 35.25
C ILE A 90 11.23 14.91 35.79
N ALA A 91 12.29 14.43 35.16
CA ALA A 91 13.65 14.83 35.49
C ALA A 91 14.02 16.17 34.82
N ASP A 92 14.81 17.00 35.50
CA ASP A 92 15.49 18.11 34.85
C ASP A 92 16.72 17.64 34.04
N SER A 93 17.43 18.56 33.40
CA SER A 93 18.63 18.25 32.61
C SER A 93 19.80 17.70 33.44
N ALA A 94 19.77 17.85 34.76
CA ALA A 94 20.74 17.26 35.68
C ALA A 94 20.26 15.92 36.27
N GLY A 95 19.07 15.45 35.89
CA GLY A 95 18.48 14.21 36.37
C GLY A 95 17.69 14.36 37.68
N ASN A 96 17.50 15.56 38.21
CA ASN A 96 16.79 15.74 39.48
C ASN A 96 15.27 15.79 39.29
N ALA A 97 14.52 15.39 40.32
CA ALA A 97 13.06 15.48 40.31
C ALA A 97 12.58 16.94 40.18
N LYS A 98 11.82 17.25 39.12
CA LYS A 98 11.32 18.60 38.82
C LYS A 98 9.81 18.72 39.02
N THR A 99 9.04 17.85 38.36
CA THR A 99 7.58 17.92 38.37
C THR A 99 6.96 16.55 38.60
N GLN A 100 6.14 16.40 39.63
CA GLN A 100 5.42 15.15 39.89
C GLN A 100 4.44 14.84 38.74
N VAL A 101 4.47 13.59 38.29
CA VAL A 101 3.59 13.05 37.25
C VAL A 101 2.40 12.35 37.90
N LYS A 102 1.19 12.64 37.41
CA LYS A 102 -0.03 11.96 37.84
C LYS A 102 -0.13 10.59 37.16
N ILE A 103 0.41 9.54 37.78
CA ILE A 103 0.41 8.17 37.25
C ILE A 103 -0.81 7.33 37.65
N SER A 104 -1.72 7.89 38.46
CA SER A 104 -3.01 7.29 38.84
C SER A 104 -4.05 8.39 39.11
N ASP A 105 -5.33 8.03 39.22
CA ASP A 105 -6.41 9.00 39.48
C ASP A 105 -6.71 9.27 40.95
N ASN A 106 -5.95 8.69 41.88
CA ASN A 106 -6.09 9.04 43.29
C ASN A 106 -5.59 10.46 43.59
N GLN A 107 -5.98 10.99 44.75
CA GLN A 107 -5.66 12.37 45.18
C GLN A 107 -4.15 12.70 45.21
N TYR A 108 -3.28 11.68 45.28
CA TYR A 108 -1.83 11.84 45.36
C TYR A 108 -1.12 11.60 44.01
N GLY A 109 -1.82 11.04 43.02
CA GLY A 109 -1.30 10.74 41.69
C GLY A 109 -0.26 9.61 41.66
N VAL A 110 -0.22 8.73 42.67
CA VAL A 110 0.77 7.65 42.83
C VAL A 110 0.15 6.27 42.65
N LEU A 111 0.94 5.24 42.35
CA LEU A 111 0.46 3.85 42.32
C LEU A 111 0.93 3.11 43.58
N VAL A 112 0.10 2.24 44.12
CA VAL A 112 0.43 1.40 45.27
C VAL A 112 0.35 -0.05 44.82
N SER A 113 1.38 -0.85 45.11
CA SER A 113 1.37 -2.27 44.77
C SER A 113 0.43 -3.08 45.66
N ASP A 114 0.18 -4.32 45.26
CA ASP A 114 -0.32 -5.32 46.18
C ASP A 114 0.67 -5.58 47.33
N PHE A 115 0.15 -6.14 48.42
CA PHE A 115 0.97 -6.59 49.54
C PHE A 115 1.78 -7.83 49.15
N VAL A 116 3.08 -7.78 49.43
CA VAL A 116 4.01 -8.88 49.18
C VAL A 116 4.72 -9.28 50.47
N LYS A 117 5.30 -10.48 50.49
CA LYS A 117 6.09 -10.96 51.63
C LYS A 117 7.40 -10.18 51.76
N SER A 118 7.92 -10.08 52.98
CA SER A 118 9.25 -9.52 53.23
C SER A 118 10.32 -10.18 52.34
N GLY A 119 11.16 -9.38 51.70
CA GLY A 119 12.18 -9.79 50.74
C GLY A 119 11.68 -9.97 49.30
N ALA A 120 10.37 -9.93 49.06
CA ALA A 120 9.81 -10.05 47.71
C ALA A 120 9.89 -8.72 46.93
N THR A 121 9.70 -8.82 45.62
CA THR A 121 9.57 -7.65 44.73
C THR A 121 8.12 -7.21 44.66
N ALA A 122 7.87 -5.96 45.00
CA ALA A 122 6.61 -5.28 44.74
C ALA A 122 6.71 -4.53 43.40
N SER A 123 5.63 -4.52 42.63
CA SER A 123 5.61 -3.85 41.32
C SER A 123 4.26 -3.27 40.97
N VAL A 124 4.27 -2.23 40.14
CA VAL A 124 3.08 -1.60 39.55
C VAL A 124 3.30 -1.40 38.05
N SER A 125 2.21 -1.44 37.28
CA SER A 125 2.23 -1.08 35.87
C SER A 125 1.62 0.31 35.70
N VAL A 126 2.40 1.24 35.16
CA VAL A 126 1.93 2.57 34.79
C VAL A 126 1.07 2.44 33.54
N GLY A 127 -0.16 2.93 33.60
CA GLY A 127 -1.07 2.88 32.45
C GLY A 127 -0.50 3.64 31.24
N ALA A 128 -0.76 3.12 30.05
CA ALA A 128 -0.42 3.82 28.81
C ALA A 128 -1.04 5.24 28.80
N GLY A 129 -0.33 6.19 28.21
CA GLY A 129 -0.75 7.60 28.18
C GLY A 129 -0.40 8.43 29.42
N ARG A 130 0.05 7.80 30.52
CA ARG A 130 0.44 8.52 31.76
C ARG A 130 1.86 9.09 31.71
N LEU A 131 2.73 8.48 30.89
CA LEU A 131 4.10 8.89 30.67
C LEU A 131 4.26 9.30 29.21
N THR A 132 4.86 10.46 29.00
CA THR A 132 5.18 11.00 27.70
C THR A 132 6.40 10.27 27.13
N PRO A 133 6.31 9.73 25.90
CA PRO A 133 7.47 9.21 25.19
C PRO A 133 8.62 10.22 25.10
N ASN A 134 9.83 9.70 24.98
CA ASN A 134 11.10 10.42 24.87
C ASN A 134 11.42 11.40 26.01
N THR A 135 10.76 11.23 27.16
CA THR A 135 10.96 12.05 28.37
C THR A 135 11.79 11.30 29.40
N ASP A 136 12.69 12.03 30.08
CA ASP A 136 13.47 11.52 31.21
C ASP A 136 12.67 11.66 32.51
N TYR A 137 12.64 10.58 33.27
CA TYR A 137 11.91 10.47 34.52
C TYR A 137 12.81 9.97 35.65
N VAL A 138 12.42 10.31 36.86
CA VAL A 138 12.91 9.69 38.08
C VAL A 138 11.74 9.19 38.92
N PHE A 139 11.94 8.08 39.62
CA PHE A 139 10.97 7.57 40.57
C PHE A 139 11.64 7.02 41.82
N HIS A 140 10.85 6.95 42.87
CA HIS A 140 11.23 6.45 44.17
C HIS A 140 10.03 5.75 44.82
N THR A 141 10.30 5.01 45.90
CA THR A 141 9.31 4.17 46.57
C THR A 141 9.33 4.36 48.08
N SER A 142 8.18 4.14 48.70
CA SER A 142 8.04 4.07 50.16
C SER A 142 7.26 2.85 50.57
N ALA A 143 7.74 2.14 51.59
CA ALA A 143 7.08 0.95 52.10
C ALA A 143 5.99 1.26 53.14
N TYR A 144 4.96 0.41 53.17
CA TYR A 144 3.92 0.40 54.19
C TYR A 144 3.60 -1.04 54.62
N ALA A 145 3.59 -1.27 55.94
CA ALA A 145 3.38 -2.59 56.52
C ALA A 145 1.92 -2.77 56.91
N LYS A 146 1.31 -3.86 56.45
CA LYS A 146 -0.12 -4.10 56.64
C LYS A 146 -0.48 -4.26 58.11
N GLU A 147 0.32 -5.02 58.83
CA GLU A 147 0.01 -5.49 60.19
C GLU A 147 0.32 -4.43 61.24
N SER A 148 1.43 -3.69 61.09
CA SER A 148 1.82 -2.63 62.03
C SER A 148 1.24 -1.25 61.67
N GLY A 149 0.76 -1.06 60.43
CA GLY A 149 0.27 0.23 59.93
C GLY A 149 1.36 1.31 59.88
N LEU A 150 2.63 0.91 59.84
CA LEU A 150 3.79 1.80 59.83
C LEU A 150 4.29 2.05 58.40
N TYR A 151 4.61 3.30 58.13
CA TYR A 151 5.33 3.74 56.93
C TYR A 151 6.84 3.71 57.14
N GLU A 152 7.58 3.52 56.06
CA GLU A 152 8.98 3.93 55.96
C GLU A 152 9.11 5.45 56.23
N THR A 153 10.18 5.87 56.89
CA THR A 153 10.40 7.29 57.25
C THR A 153 11.08 8.09 56.15
N SER A 154 11.69 7.42 55.18
CA SER A 154 12.46 8.03 54.11
C SER A 154 12.16 7.31 52.80
N TRP A 155 12.23 8.03 51.70
CA TRP A 155 12.11 7.42 50.38
C TRP A 155 13.30 6.53 50.05
N SER A 156 13.08 5.56 49.17
CA SER A 156 14.17 4.82 48.52
C SER A 156 15.04 5.73 47.66
N PRO A 157 16.26 5.30 47.28
CA PRO A 157 17.06 6.02 46.29
C PRO A 157 16.29 6.20 44.98
N TRP A 158 16.55 7.32 44.30
CA TRP A 158 15.98 7.58 42.97
C TRP A 158 16.47 6.56 41.95
N ALA A 159 15.55 6.05 41.14
CA ALA A 159 15.86 5.38 39.89
C ALA A 159 15.49 6.28 38.71
N HIS A 160 16.43 6.38 37.77
CA HIS A 160 16.26 7.14 36.54
C HIS A 160 15.80 6.22 35.43
N PHE A 161 14.85 6.68 34.63
CA PHE A 161 14.42 5.96 33.45
C PHE A 161 13.98 6.91 32.35
N ARG A 162 14.17 6.50 31.11
CA ARG A 162 13.67 7.20 29.93
C ARG A 162 12.75 6.27 29.17
N VAL A 163 11.58 6.77 28.81
CA VAL A 163 10.69 6.06 27.88
C VAL A 163 11.15 6.42 26.48
N ARG A 164 11.77 5.50 25.73
CA ARG A 164 12.12 5.70 24.32
C ARG A 164 11.27 4.78 23.48
N MET A 165 10.48 5.34 22.58
CA MET A 165 9.64 4.56 21.68
C MET A 165 10.32 4.44 20.31
N PRO A 166 10.82 3.25 19.92
CA PRO A 166 11.30 2.96 18.57
C PRO A 166 10.29 3.29 17.48
N VAL A 167 9.00 3.14 17.76
CA VAL A 167 7.92 3.55 16.86
C VAL A 167 7.03 4.52 17.61
N ASP A 168 6.84 5.71 17.07
CA ASP A 168 5.89 6.71 17.56
C ASP A 168 5.28 7.48 16.39
N LEU A 169 4.13 7.02 15.90
CA LEU A 169 3.40 7.71 14.84
C LEU A 169 2.18 8.42 15.43
N ALA A 170 2.21 9.75 15.52
CA ALA A 170 1.04 10.53 15.93
C ALA A 170 0.01 10.57 14.78
N LEU A 171 -1.18 10.04 15.03
CA LEU A 171 -2.22 9.82 14.02
C LEU A 171 -3.17 11.02 13.93
N PRO A 172 -3.71 11.34 12.74
CA PRO A 172 -4.80 12.31 12.64
C PRO A 172 -6.06 11.79 13.34
N ALA A 173 -6.89 12.70 13.82
CA ALA A 173 -8.19 12.33 14.38
C ALA A 173 -9.08 11.71 13.29
N PRO A 174 -9.78 10.59 13.57
CA PRO A 174 -10.66 9.97 12.59
C PRO A 174 -11.86 10.88 12.27
N ASN A 175 -12.15 11.04 10.98
CA ASN A 175 -13.30 11.75 10.45
C ASN A 175 -14.30 10.76 9.86
N ALA A 176 -15.36 10.44 10.60
CA ALA A 176 -16.40 9.50 10.17
C ALA A 176 -17.15 9.94 8.90
N SER A 177 -17.17 11.26 8.63
CA SER A 177 -17.83 11.89 7.48
C SER A 177 -16.94 11.99 6.24
N ALA A 178 -15.66 11.60 6.32
CA ALA A 178 -14.76 11.63 5.17
C ALA A 178 -15.29 10.73 4.05
N ALA A 179 -15.32 11.27 2.82
CA ALA A 179 -15.76 10.53 1.65
C ALA A 179 -14.82 9.35 1.38
N ASN A 180 -15.40 8.24 0.93
CA ASN A 180 -14.60 7.09 0.51
C ASN A 180 -13.83 7.45 -0.78
N PRO A 181 -12.55 7.07 -0.90
CA PRO A 181 -11.84 7.17 -2.16
C PRO A 181 -12.59 6.43 -3.27
N ASP A 182 -12.57 7.01 -4.47
CA ASP A 182 -13.10 6.36 -5.65
C ASP A 182 -12.17 5.21 -6.07
N GLN A 183 -12.61 3.97 -5.83
CA GLN A 183 -11.87 2.77 -6.19
C GLN A 183 -12.03 2.39 -7.67
N THR A 184 -12.87 3.10 -8.43
CA THR A 184 -13.13 2.86 -9.86
C THR A 184 -12.26 3.73 -10.74
N ALA A 185 -12.07 5.00 -10.37
CA ALA A 185 -11.22 5.94 -11.09
C ALA A 185 -9.74 5.54 -10.93
N GLN A 186 -9.16 5.06 -12.03
CA GLN A 186 -7.78 4.62 -12.10
C GLN A 186 -7.06 5.47 -13.16
N PRO A 187 -5.91 6.08 -12.84
CA PRO A 187 -5.22 6.97 -13.77
C PRO A 187 -4.61 6.20 -14.93
N TYR A 188 -4.52 6.83 -16.09
CA TYR A 188 -3.68 6.33 -17.18
C TYR A 188 -2.21 6.29 -16.73
N THR A 189 -1.49 5.24 -17.10
CA THR A 189 -0.07 5.05 -16.82
C THR A 189 0.65 4.52 -18.04
N ASP A 190 1.90 4.94 -18.23
CA ASP A 190 2.86 4.37 -19.19
C ASP A 190 3.79 3.32 -18.54
N THR A 191 3.62 3.10 -17.23
CA THR A 191 4.39 2.13 -16.45
C THR A 191 3.73 0.75 -16.48
N LEU A 192 4.49 -0.26 -16.89
CA LEU A 192 4.05 -1.65 -16.90
C LEU A 192 4.10 -2.31 -15.53
N ALA A 193 3.32 -3.36 -15.36
CA ALA A 193 3.43 -4.28 -14.23
C ALA A 193 4.87 -4.80 -14.07
N PRO A 194 5.39 -4.84 -12.83
CA PRO A 194 6.65 -5.51 -12.55
C PRO A 194 6.61 -6.99 -12.92
N ALA A 195 7.78 -7.59 -13.14
CA ALA A 195 7.88 -9.01 -13.39
C ALA A 195 7.31 -9.83 -12.22
N SER A 196 6.52 -10.85 -12.55
CA SER A 196 5.95 -11.76 -11.56
C SER A 196 7.04 -12.51 -10.78
N PRO A 197 6.94 -12.62 -9.44
CA PRO A 197 7.93 -13.26 -8.59
C PRO A 197 7.95 -14.79 -8.73
N TRP A 198 6.92 -15.38 -9.34
CA TRP A 198 6.83 -16.82 -9.58
C TRP A 198 7.43 -17.27 -10.90
N LYS A 199 8.08 -16.36 -11.65
CA LYS A 199 8.82 -16.72 -12.85
C LYS A 199 10.23 -17.16 -12.50
N THR A 200 10.63 -18.32 -13.02
CA THR A 200 12.04 -18.66 -13.18
C THR A 200 12.67 -17.69 -14.18
N ALA A 201 13.80 -17.09 -13.83
CA ALA A 201 14.44 -16.05 -14.64
C ALA A 201 14.59 -16.49 -16.11
N ALA A 202 13.89 -15.80 -17.00
CA ALA A 202 14.15 -15.84 -18.44
C ALA A 202 14.34 -14.41 -18.94
N GLY A 203 15.60 -14.08 -19.24
CA GLY A 203 15.98 -12.93 -20.07
C GLY A 203 16.02 -11.56 -19.38
N ALA A 204 17.05 -10.80 -19.72
CA ALA A 204 17.33 -9.46 -19.20
C ALA A 204 16.13 -8.50 -19.30
N SER A 205 16.07 -7.62 -18.28
CA SER A 205 15.26 -6.40 -18.21
C SER A 205 15.05 -5.77 -19.59
N ARG A 206 13.81 -5.84 -20.11
CA ARG A 206 13.42 -5.05 -21.28
C ARG A 206 13.23 -3.61 -20.81
N THR A 207 14.08 -2.70 -21.29
CA THR A 207 13.87 -1.25 -21.17
C THR A 207 12.50 -0.85 -21.72
N PRO A 208 11.82 0.17 -21.16
CA PRO A 208 10.52 0.66 -21.64
C PRO A 208 10.49 1.04 -23.13
N SER A 209 11.62 1.42 -23.73
CA SER A 209 11.70 1.71 -25.18
C SER A 209 11.65 0.47 -26.08
N ALA A 210 11.73 -0.75 -25.53
CA ALA A 210 11.68 -2.01 -26.29
C ALA A 210 10.30 -2.70 -26.23
N VAL A 211 9.32 -2.04 -25.64
CA VAL A 211 8.04 -2.62 -25.17
C VAL A 211 6.97 -2.70 -26.26
N LEU A 212 7.01 -1.78 -27.22
CA LEU A 212 6.41 -1.94 -28.54
C LEU A 212 7.62 -2.08 -29.47
N GLY A 213 8.09 -3.31 -29.70
CA GLY A 213 9.31 -3.52 -30.48
C GLY A 213 9.23 -2.84 -31.85
N ARG A 214 10.37 -2.50 -32.47
CA ARG A 214 10.40 -2.28 -33.92
C ARG A 214 9.83 -3.54 -34.55
N SER A 215 8.62 -3.48 -35.11
CA SER A 215 8.06 -4.65 -35.78
C SER A 215 8.89 -4.96 -37.02
N GLY A 216 8.84 -6.22 -37.46
CA GLY A 216 9.57 -6.67 -38.63
C GLY A 216 9.30 -5.78 -39.84
N THR A 217 10.36 -5.44 -40.57
CA THR A 217 10.22 -4.77 -41.85
C THR A 217 9.69 -5.77 -42.87
N HIS A 218 8.55 -5.46 -43.48
CA HIS A 218 7.98 -6.28 -44.55
C HIS A 218 8.12 -5.54 -45.88
N CYS A 219 8.76 -6.20 -46.84
CA CYS A 219 8.96 -5.64 -48.17
C CYS A 219 8.20 -6.46 -49.21
N THR A 220 7.55 -5.76 -50.14
CA THR A 220 6.98 -6.35 -51.36
C THR A 220 7.62 -5.71 -52.57
N THR A 221 7.81 -6.48 -53.64
CA THR A 221 8.38 -6.00 -54.91
C THR A 221 7.43 -6.33 -56.06
N SER A 222 7.10 -5.35 -56.89
CA SER A 222 6.32 -5.53 -58.12
C SER A 222 7.13 -6.11 -59.26
N SER A 223 6.41 -6.66 -60.25
CA SER A 223 7.01 -7.07 -61.53
C SER A 223 7.74 -5.93 -62.24
N ASP A 224 7.34 -4.69 -61.99
CA ASP A 224 7.88 -3.48 -62.62
C ASP A 224 9.07 -2.88 -61.82
N GLY A 225 9.59 -3.63 -60.83
CA GLY A 225 10.77 -3.26 -60.05
C GLY A 225 10.51 -2.27 -58.92
N VAL A 226 9.24 -1.99 -58.58
CA VAL A 226 8.88 -1.15 -57.43
C VAL A 226 8.93 -1.99 -56.17
N LYS A 227 9.77 -1.62 -55.21
CA LYS A 227 9.84 -2.27 -53.90
C LYS A 227 9.41 -1.31 -52.81
N VAL A 228 8.43 -1.72 -52.00
CA VAL A 228 7.93 -0.97 -50.85
C VAL A 228 8.21 -1.75 -49.58
N CYS A 229 8.86 -1.12 -48.59
CA CYS A 229 9.16 -1.70 -47.28
C CYS A 229 8.45 -0.93 -46.17
N GLY A 230 7.57 -1.61 -45.43
CA GLY A 230 6.84 -1.06 -44.29
C GLY A 230 7.55 -1.33 -42.96
N SER A 231 7.54 -0.37 -42.05
CA SER A 231 8.00 -0.50 -40.67
C SER A 231 7.16 0.37 -39.75
N ALA A 232 7.16 0.05 -38.45
CA ALA A 232 6.70 1.00 -37.44
C ALA A 232 7.59 0.97 -36.20
N GLU A 233 7.55 2.08 -35.48
CA GLU A 233 8.22 2.26 -34.21
C GLU A 233 7.35 3.12 -33.28
N PRO A 234 7.52 3.00 -31.95
CA PRO A 234 6.75 3.80 -31.01
C PRO A 234 6.94 5.29 -31.25
N TYR A 235 5.88 6.08 -31.12
CA TYR A 235 6.00 7.52 -31.21
C TYR A 235 6.73 8.05 -29.98
N ASP A 236 7.87 8.72 -30.18
CA ASP A 236 8.73 9.24 -29.11
C ASP A 236 8.62 10.77 -28.91
N GLY A 237 7.76 11.42 -29.70
CA GLY A 237 7.61 12.87 -29.73
C GLY A 237 8.56 13.59 -30.70
N ARG A 238 9.42 12.86 -31.40
CA ARG A 238 10.47 13.41 -32.29
C ARG A 238 10.58 12.67 -33.63
N ASN A 239 10.20 11.40 -33.69
CA ASN A 239 10.28 10.58 -34.90
C ASN A 239 9.20 10.89 -35.95
N PHE A 240 8.23 11.73 -35.61
CA PHE A 240 7.24 12.30 -36.53
C PHE A 240 7.00 13.78 -36.23
N THR A 241 6.86 14.60 -37.27
CA THR A 241 6.49 16.02 -37.15
C THR A 241 5.00 16.18 -37.46
N LEU A 242 4.20 16.51 -36.45
CA LEU A 242 2.78 16.79 -36.59
C LEU A 242 2.55 18.15 -37.26
N HIS A 243 1.92 18.16 -38.43
CA HIS A 243 1.59 19.36 -39.19
C HIS A 243 0.29 19.96 -38.66
N ARG A 244 0.40 20.90 -37.71
CA ARG A 244 -0.76 21.61 -37.17
C ARG A 244 -1.17 22.71 -38.14
N ALA A 245 -2.23 22.51 -38.91
CA ALA A 245 -2.83 23.61 -39.65
C ALA A 245 -3.34 24.68 -38.66
N ALA A 246 -2.84 25.91 -38.77
CA ALA A 246 -3.31 27.09 -38.04
C ALA A 246 -4.74 27.44 -38.50
N GLY A 247 -5.72 26.68 -38.00
CA GLY A 247 -7.12 26.74 -38.41
C GLY A 247 -7.91 25.45 -38.14
N ALA A 248 -7.22 24.30 -38.01
CA ALA A 248 -7.86 23.00 -37.79
C ALA A 248 -8.53 22.82 -36.42
N ARG A 249 -8.33 23.73 -35.46
CA ARG A 249 -9.13 23.76 -34.22
C ARG A 249 -10.61 24.12 -34.45
N GLN A 250 -10.99 24.66 -35.62
CA GLN A 250 -12.35 25.17 -35.86
C GLN A 250 -13.18 24.37 -36.87
N GLN A 251 -12.62 23.42 -37.63
CA GLN A 251 -13.38 22.69 -38.68
C GLN A 251 -13.41 21.18 -38.57
N ALA A 252 -12.54 20.53 -37.79
CA ALA A 252 -12.89 19.23 -37.25
C ALA A 252 -13.88 19.49 -36.10
N ALA A 253 -15.16 19.19 -36.29
CA ALA A 253 -15.98 18.85 -35.14
C ALA A 253 -15.18 17.77 -34.40
N ALA A 254 -14.61 18.13 -33.24
CA ALA A 254 -13.69 17.30 -32.50
C ALA A 254 -14.33 15.93 -32.30
N GLN A 255 -13.93 14.97 -33.14
CA GLN A 255 -14.56 13.67 -33.12
C GLN A 255 -14.13 13.02 -31.81
N ALA A 256 -15.13 12.72 -30.96
CA ALA A 256 -14.85 12.28 -29.61
C ALA A 256 -14.00 11.00 -29.66
N SER A 257 -12.87 11.03 -28.94
CA SER A 257 -12.01 9.88 -28.70
C SER A 257 -12.85 8.69 -28.22
N LEU A 258 -12.48 7.47 -28.63
CA LEU A 258 -13.11 6.25 -28.13
C LEU A 258 -12.87 6.07 -26.63
N VAL A 259 -11.69 6.48 -26.15
CA VAL A 259 -11.27 6.34 -24.75
C VAL A 259 -10.97 7.68 -24.11
N SER A 260 -11.18 7.78 -22.79
CA SER A 260 -11.13 9.06 -22.07
C SER A 260 -9.73 9.69 -21.96
N GLY A 261 -8.67 8.89 -22.08
CA GLY A 261 -7.29 9.34 -21.92
C GLY A 261 -6.52 9.57 -23.22
N CYS A 262 -7.19 9.51 -24.37
CA CYS A 262 -6.55 9.70 -25.67
C CYS A 262 -6.97 11.03 -26.31
N ASP A 263 -6.04 11.62 -27.05
CA ASP A 263 -6.27 12.80 -27.88
C ASP A 263 -5.52 12.58 -29.19
N PRO A 264 -6.18 12.10 -30.25
CA PRO A 264 -5.56 11.91 -31.55
C PRO A 264 -5.01 13.21 -32.16
N ALA A 265 -5.51 14.39 -31.76
CA ALA A 265 -4.98 15.68 -32.21
C ALA A 265 -3.75 16.14 -31.43
N ALA A 266 -3.51 15.56 -30.24
CA ALA A 266 -2.29 15.76 -29.46
C ALA A 266 -1.76 14.41 -28.90
N PRO A 267 -1.25 13.53 -29.78
CA PRO A 267 -0.83 12.18 -29.39
C PRO A 267 0.26 12.20 -28.33
N ARG A 268 0.14 11.32 -27.34
CA ARG A 268 1.17 11.14 -26.30
C ARG A 268 2.24 10.18 -26.79
N LYS A 269 3.46 10.31 -26.26
CA LYS A 269 4.52 9.33 -26.53
C LYS A 269 4.14 7.95 -25.98
N GLY A 270 4.44 6.90 -26.74
CA GLY A 270 4.33 5.51 -26.31
C GLY A 270 2.91 5.00 -26.06
N LEU A 271 2.77 4.16 -25.03
CA LEU A 271 1.55 3.45 -24.66
C LEU A 271 1.10 3.93 -23.28
N TRP A 272 -0.18 4.27 -23.17
CA TRP A 272 -0.83 4.66 -21.92
C TRP A 272 -2.07 3.81 -21.70
N THR A 273 -2.19 3.21 -20.53
CA THR A 273 -3.31 2.32 -20.21
C THR A 273 -3.94 2.64 -18.86
N THR A 274 -5.23 2.38 -18.75
CA THR A 274 -5.89 2.01 -17.49
C THR A 274 -6.12 0.50 -17.49
N ARG A 275 -6.90 -0.01 -16.53
CA ARG A 275 -7.32 -1.42 -16.54
C ARG A 275 -8.22 -1.78 -17.73
N PHE A 276 -8.90 -0.81 -18.34
CA PHE A 276 -9.95 -1.04 -19.36
C PHE A 276 -9.82 -0.20 -20.62
N GLU A 277 -8.91 0.76 -20.65
CA GLU A 277 -8.71 1.64 -21.80
C GLU A 277 -7.22 1.74 -22.13
N GLU A 278 -6.89 1.80 -23.41
CA GLU A 278 -5.55 1.96 -23.95
C GLU A 278 -5.53 3.08 -24.99
N CYS A 279 -4.47 3.88 -24.95
CA CYS A 279 -4.10 4.87 -25.96
C CYS A 279 -2.63 4.65 -26.30
N SER A 280 -2.35 4.12 -27.49
CA SER A 280 -0.99 3.90 -27.98
C SER A 280 -0.73 4.75 -29.22
N SER A 281 0.52 5.18 -29.39
CA SER A 281 0.93 6.00 -30.52
C SER A 281 2.19 5.44 -31.17
N PHE A 282 2.17 5.31 -32.49
CA PHE A 282 3.28 4.76 -33.27
C PHE A 282 3.46 5.52 -34.58
N THR A 283 4.71 5.62 -35.02
CA THR A 283 5.06 6.16 -36.32
C THR A 283 5.24 5.00 -37.28
N MET A 284 4.50 5.04 -38.39
CA MET A 284 4.66 4.14 -39.51
C MET A 284 5.52 4.78 -40.60
N ALA A 285 6.30 3.97 -41.30
CA ALA A 285 7.07 4.39 -42.46
C ALA A 285 6.98 3.35 -43.59
N TRP A 286 6.69 3.83 -44.80
CA TRP A 286 6.73 3.06 -46.04
C TRP A 286 7.82 3.63 -46.95
N GLU A 287 8.93 2.92 -47.06
CA GLU A 287 10.03 3.26 -47.96
C GLU A 287 9.79 2.67 -49.34
N ALA A 288 9.70 3.52 -50.35
CA ALA A 288 9.52 3.12 -51.74
C ALA A 288 10.83 3.27 -52.53
N THR A 289 11.17 2.23 -53.29
CA THR A 289 12.32 2.18 -54.20
C THR A 289 11.87 1.70 -55.59
N LEU A 290 12.56 2.13 -56.64
CA LEU A 290 12.35 1.69 -58.02
C LEU A 290 13.68 1.15 -58.55
N ASN A 291 13.74 -0.15 -58.87
CA ASN A 291 14.97 -0.85 -59.23
C ASN A 291 16.10 -0.57 -58.22
N ASP A 292 15.77 -0.69 -56.93
CA ASP A 292 16.63 -0.39 -55.77
C ASP A 292 17.09 1.08 -55.62
N ALA A 293 16.66 2.00 -56.50
CA ALA A 293 16.88 3.43 -56.32
C ALA A 293 15.80 4.04 -55.40
N PRO A 294 16.17 4.81 -54.35
CA PRO A 294 15.20 5.45 -53.47
C PRO A 294 14.26 6.42 -54.20
N VAL A 295 12.96 6.24 -54.01
CA VAL A 295 11.93 7.16 -54.50
C VAL A 295 11.53 8.12 -53.38
N GLY A 296 11.29 7.61 -52.17
CA GLY A 296 10.92 8.41 -51.00
C GLY A 296 10.35 7.55 -49.88
N THR A 297 10.13 8.18 -48.74
CA THR A 297 9.52 7.54 -47.56
C THR A 297 8.26 8.27 -47.19
N VAL A 298 7.12 7.58 -47.21
CA VAL A 298 5.88 8.09 -46.60
C VAL A 298 5.90 7.76 -45.13
N LYS A 299 5.57 8.72 -44.26
CA LYS A 299 5.40 8.47 -42.83
C LYS A 299 3.99 8.77 -42.39
N ALA A 300 3.46 8.02 -41.43
CA ALA A 300 2.18 8.33 -40.80
C ALA A 300 2.29 8.23 -39.28
N LEU A 301 1.62 9.13 -38.57
CA LEU A 301 1.42 9.00 -37.14
C LEU A 301 0.08 8.36 -36.86
N VAL A 302 0.12 7.20 -36.23
CA VAL A 302 -1.06 6.41 -35.90
C VAL A 302 -1.28 6.43 -34.39
N VAL A 303 -2.53 6.65 -34.00
CA VAL A 303 -3.00 6.59 -32.62
C VAL A 303 -4.06 5.51 -32.53
N ASN A 304 -3.78 4.48 -31.75
CA ASN A 304 -4.68 3.38 -31.54
C ASN A 304 -5.33 3.48 -30.16
N GLU A 305 -6.65 3.38 -30.15
CA GLU A 305 -7.48 3.45 -28.96
C GLU A 305 -8.18 2.11 -28.76
N ARG A 306 -8.04 1.47 -27.60
CA ARG A 306 -8.75 0.23 -27.29
C ARG A 306 -9.54 0.35 -26.00
N LYS A 307 -10.78 -0.13 -26.03
CA LYS A 307 -11.70 -0.14 -24.90
C LYS A 307 -12.20 -1.55 -24.62
N LEU A 308 -12.02 -2.01 -23.40
CA LEU A 308 -12.42 -3.32 -22.91
C LEU A 308 -13.70 -3.20 -22.10
N ASP A 309 -14.62 -4.14 -22.28
CA ASP A 309 -15.77 -4.25 -21.39
C ASP A 309 -15.42 -5.13 -20.17
N PRO A 310 -15.45 -4.60 -18.93
CA PRO A 310 -15.23 -5.41 -17.73
C PRO A 310 -16.29 -6.51 -17.50
N LYS A 311 -17.44 -6.44 -18.19
CA LYS A 311 -18.61 -7.27 -17.96
C LYS A 311 -19.01 -8.12 -19.17
N SER A 312 -18.24 -8.08 -20.26
CA SER A 312 -18.45 -8.92 -21.43
C SER A 312 -17.14 -9.22 -22.16
N GLY A 313 -17.19 -10.05 -23.20
CA GLY A 313 -16.04 -10.34 -24.05
C GLY A 313 -15.80 -9.26 -25.10
N ASN A 314 -16.55 -8.15 -25.07
CA ASN A 314 -16.46 -7.12 -26.09
C ASN A 314 -15.20 -6.28 -25.93
N ILE A 315 -14.52 -6.09 -27.05
CA ILE A 315 -13.38 -5.20 -27.21
C ILE A 315 -13.71 -4.27 -28.37
N THR A 316 -13.55 -2.97 -28.17
CA THR A 316 -13.71 -1.97 -29.23
C THR A 316 -12.38 -1.30 -29.48
N GLU A 317 -12.04 -1.06 -30.73
CA GLU A 317 -10.82 -0.40 -31.12
C GLU A 317 -11.13 0.72 -32.13
N ARG A 318 -10.38 1.81 -32.05
CA ARG A 318 -10.35 2.87 -33.05
C ARG A 318 -8.91 3.13 -33.44
N ILE A 319 -8.63 2.94 -34.73
CA ILE A 319 -7.33 3.21 -35.33
C ILE A 319 -7.42 4.57 -35.99
N ASN A 320 -6.67 5.54 -35.50
CA ASN A 320 -6.60 6.89 -36.06
C ASN A 320 -5.29 7.06 -36.81
N VAL A 321 -5.34 7.42 -38.08
CA VAL A 321 -4.19 7.95 -38.82
C VAL A 321 -4.30 9.46 -38.75
N THR A 322 -3.49 10.05 -37.88
CA THR A 322 -3.66 11.45 -37.44
C THR A 322 -3.06 12.44 -38.41
N ASP A 323 -1.94 12.09 -39.03
CA ASP A 323 -1.24 12.89 -40.04
C ASP A 323 -0.35 11.96 -40.87
N VAL A 324 -0.10 12.35 -42.13
CA VAL A 324 0.72 11.61 -43.08
C VAL A 324 1.66 12.59 -43.79
N ASP A 325 2.96 12.32 -43.72
CA ASP A 325 3.99 13.05 -44.46
C ASP A 325 4.30 12.31 -45.77
N VAL A 326 3.86 12.89 -46.89
CA VAL A 326 4.08 12.36 -48.24
C VAL A 326 5.14 13.22 -48.96
N PRO A 327 6.30 12.64 -49.36
CA PRO A 327 7.35 13.39 -50.03
C PRO A 327 6.94 13.79 -51.45
N ALA A 328 7.46 14.91 -51.96
CA ALA A 328 7.13 15.45 -53.28
C ALA A 328 7.39 14.48 -54.46
N THR A 329 8.23 13.47 -54.27
CA THR A 329 8.53 12.41 -55.26
C THR A 329 7.43 11.36 -55.38
N ILE A 330 6.48 11.31 -54.44
CA ILE A 330 5.34 10.40 -54.43
C ILE A 330 4.06 11.22 -54.73
N PRO A 331 3.50 11.15 -55.95
CA PRO A 331 2.35 11.97 -56.34
C PRO A 331 1.06 11.71 -55.56
N ALA A 332 0.88 10.50 -55.00
CA ALA A 332 -0.25 10.17 -54.15
C ALA A 332 0.09 8.95 -53.28
N PHE A 333 -0.51 8.86 -52.11
CA PHE A 333 -0.45 7.70 -51.22
C PHE A 333 -1.86 7.38 -50.74
N THR A 334 -2.28 6.12 -50.85
CA THR A 334 -3.59 5.67 -50.37
C THR A 334 -3.42 4.58 -49.32
N LEU A 335 -4.19 4.65 -48.24
CA LEU A 335 -4.30 3.57 -47.26
C LEU A 335 -5.45 2.63 -47.64
N ASP A 336 -5.16 1.34 -47.65
CA ASP A 336 -6.21 0.33 -47.71
C ASP A 336 -6.89 0.21 -46.35
N ALA A 337 -8.13 -0.29 -46.34
CA ALA A 337 -8.85 -0.57 -45.10
C ALA A 337 -7.98 -1.45 -44.18
N PRO A 338 -7.99 -1.18 -42.86
CA PRO A 338 -7.21 -1.96 -41.92
C PRO A 338 -7.64 -3.43 -41.99
N LYS A 339 -6.66 -4.32 -41.97
CA LYS A 339 -6.90 -5.75 -41.77
C LYS A 339 -6.66 -6.07 -40.32
N ILE A 340 -7.53 -6.89 -39.76
CA ILE A 340 -7.55 -7.11 -38.33
C ILE A 340 -7.71 -8.59 -38.09
N ASP A 341 -6.82 -9.14 -37.27
CA ASP A 341 -6.86 -10.51 -36.79
C ASP A 341 -6.95 -10.50 -35.26
N CYS A 342 -7.64 -11.50 -34.70
CA CYS A 342 -7.70 -11.69 -33.26
C CYS A 342 -7.29 -13.11 -32.90
N GLU A 343 -6.38 -13.22 -31.93
CA GLU A 343 -5.80 -14.49 -31.51
C GLU A 343 -6.12 -14.79 -30.03
N PRO A 344 -6.29 -16.07 -29.67
CA PRO A 344 -6.27 -17.23 -30.56
C PRO A 344 -7.57 -17.37 -31.37
N SER A 345 -7.39 -17.73 -32.64
CA SER A 345 -8.49 -18.15 -33.52
C SER A 345 -9.42 -19.17 -32.84
N GLY A 346 -10.73 -19.00 -33.02
CA GLY A 346 -11.78 -19.87 -32.47
C GLY A 346 -12.35 -19.43 -31.11
N ASN A 347 -11.60 -18.67 -30.31
CA ASN A 347 -12.11 -18.08 -29.06
C ASN A 347 -12.24 -16.56 -29.10
N CYS A 348 -11.53 -15.91 -30.03
CA CYS A 348 -11.74 -14.52 -30.38
C CYS A 348 -12.21 -14.41 -31.82
N GLY A 349 -13.27 -13.63 -32.05
CA GLY A 349 -13.80 -13.36 -33.38
C GLY A 349 -13.91 -11.87 -33.66
N VAL A 350 -13.37 -11.44 -34.80
CA VAL A 350 -13.61 -10.09 -35.34
C VAL A 350 -15.08 -9.97 -35.72
N GLN A 351 -15.79 -9.03 -35.12
CA GLN A 351 -17.22 -8.82 -35.35
C GLN A 351 -17.46 -7.79 -36.47
N ASN A 352 -16.66 -6.73 -36.48
CA ASN A 352 -16.76 -5.66 -37.46
C ASN A 352 -15.39 -5.00 -37.65
N VAL A 353 -15.07 -4.67 -38.90
CA VAL A 353 -14.04 -3.69 -39.24
C VAL A 353 -14.66 -2.71 -40.22
N SER A 354 -14.73 -1.44 -39.83
CA SER A 354 -15.19 -0.38 -40.73
C SER A 354 -14.10 -0.04 -41.74
N GLY A 355 -14.52 0.48 -42.91
CA GLY A 355 -13.60 1.19 -43.79
C GLY A 355 -13.17 2.52 -43.18
N TRP A 356 -12.19 3.18 -43.81
CA TRP A 356 -11.78 4.51 -43.38
C TRP A 356 -12.93 5.51 -43.44
N THR A 357 -13.13 6.22 -42.34
CA THR A 357 -13.93 7.44 -42.30
C THR A 357 -13.00 8.62 -42.54
N GLY A 358 -13.29 9.38 -43.61
CA GLY A 358 -12.41 10.43 -44.14
C GLY A 358 -11.77 10.03 -45.47
N ALA A 359 -10.92 10.90 -46.02
CA ALA A 359 -10.23 10.61 -47.27
C ALA A 359 -9.00 9.73 -47.01
N ALA A 360 -9.02 8.46 -47.40
CA ALA A 360 -7.87 7.57 -47.20
C ALA A 360 -6.71 7.80 -48.19
N ALA A 361 -6.64 8.97 -48.84
CA ALA A 361 -5.67 9.30 -49.87
C ALA A 361 -5.06 10.67 -49.61
N TRP A 362 -3.73 10.74 -49.64
CA TRP A 362 -2.92 11.93 -49.43
C TRP A 362 -2.10 12.25 -50.68
N VAL A 363 -1.87 13.54 -50.89
CA VAL A 363 -0.91 14.07 -51.87
C VAL A 363 0.14 14.92 -51.14
N PRO A 364 1.29 15.24 -51.75
CA PRO A 364 2.30 16.08 -51.09
C PRO A 364 1.73 17.41 -50.59
N GLY A 365 1.94 17.71 -49.30
CA GLY A 365 1.45 18.92 -48.62
C GLY A 365 0.01 18.85 -48.09
N ASP A 366 -0.68 17.72 -48.27
CA ASP A 366 -1.98 17.44 -47.66
C ASP A 366 -1.82 16.94 -46.21
N HIS A 367 -2.62 17.49 -45.31
CA HIS A 367 -2.59 17.17 -43.88
C HIS A 367 -4.03 17.02 -43.36
N HIS A 368 -4.48 15.78 -43.25
CA HIS A 368 -5.76 15.42 -42.69
C HIS A 368 -5.69 14.06 -42.02
N SER A 369 -6.71 13.75 -41.22
CA SER A 369 -6.81 12.50 -40.48
C SER A 369 -7.91 11.60 -41.01
N VAL A 370 -7.74 10.29 -40.85
CA VAL A 370 -8.79 9.29 -41.03
C VAL A 370 -8.83 8.36 -39.82
N PHE A 371 -9.96 7.69 -39.62
CA PHE A 371 -10.06 6.65 -38.61
C PHE A 371 -10.89 5.46 -39.09
N ALA A 372 -10.67 4.31 -38.46
CA ALA A 372 -11.48 3.12 -38.64
C ALA A 372 -11.79 2.52 -37.27
N ASP A 373 -13.05 2.19 -37.05
CA ASP A 373 -13.54 1.45 -35.89
C ASP A 373 -13.52 -0.05 -36.17
N ALA A 374 -13.15 -0.82 -35.16
CA ALA A 374 -13.19 -2.28 -35.16
C ALA A 374 -13.76 -2.80 -33.84
N SER A 375 -14.37 -3.99 -33.89
CA SER A 375 -14.85 -4.65 -32.69
C SER A 375 -14.60 -6.15 -32.72
N TYR A 376 -14.36 -6.68 -31.53
CA TYR A 376 -14.01 -8.06 -31.28
C TYR A 376 -14.90 -8.62 -30.20
N LEU A 377 -15.12 -9.92 -30.27
CA LEU A 377 -15.78 -10.67 -29.23
C LEU A 377 -14.91 -11.84 -28.81
N TRP A 378 -14.51 -11.83 -27.55
CA TRP A 378 -14.06 -13.02 -26.85
C TRP A 378 -15.28 -13.84 -26.43
N ALA A 379 -15.50 -14.97 -27.09
CA ALA A 379 -16.59 -15.89 -26.79
C ALA A 379 -16.03 -17.32 -26.83
N PRO A 380 -15.43 -17.79 -25.72
CA PRO A 380 -14.94 -19.17 -25.67
C PRO A 380 -16.12 -20.13 -25.79
N ASP A 381 -15.88 -21.30 -26.39
CA ASP A 381 -16.87 -22.38 -26.34
C ASP A 381 -17.00 -22.90 -24.90
N LEU A 382 -18.11 -22.54 -24.27
CA LEU A 382 -18.46 -22.96 -22.92
C LEU A 382 -19.35 -24.21 -22.91
N SER A 383 -19.35 -25.06 -23.95
CA SER A 383 -20.23 -26.25 -24.05
C SER A 383 -19.55 -27.61 -23.82
N GLY A 384 -18.23 -27.66 -23.59
CA GLY A 384 -17.46 -28.88 -23.31
C GLY A 384 -17.29 -29.24 -21.81
N PRO A 385 -16.69 -30.39 -21.43
CA PRO A 385 -16.57 -30.86 -20.03
C PRO A 385 -15.88 -29.89 -19.03
N ASN A 386 -15.28 -28.80 -19.54
CA ASN A 386 -14.70 -27.70 -18.76
C ASN A 386 -15.66 -26.52 -18.53
N THR A 387 -16.96 -26.61 -18.89
CA THR A 387 -17.99 -25.55 -18.69
C THR A 387 -18.07 -25.02 -17.26
N SER A 388 -17.68 -25.84 -16.28
CA SER A 388 -17.74 -25.56 -14.85
C SER A 388 -16.46 -24.93 -14.29
N LYS A 389 -15.40 -24.79 -15.11
CA LYS A 389 -14.09 -24.30 -14.69
C LYS A 389 -13.85 -22.86 -15.17
N PRO A 390 -13.34 -21.98 -14.30
CA PRO A 390 -12.89 -20.65 -14.70
C PRO A 390 -11.88 -20.73 -15.86
N GLN A 391 -12.12 -19.98 -16.94
CA GLN A 391 -11.18 -19.86 -18.06
C GLN A 391 -10.49 -18.51 -18.02
N VAL A 392 -9.18 -18.49 -18.21
CA VAL A 392 -8.37 -17.28 -18.31
C VAL A 392 -7.55 -17.40 -19.59
N MET A 393 -7.68 -16.43 -20.48
CA MET A 393 -6.88 -16.37 -21.70
C MET A 393 -6.34 -14.96 -21.88
N LYS A 394 -5.14 -14.88 -22.41
CA LYS A 394 -4.57 -13.61 -22.85
C LYS A 394 -4.69 -13.56 -24.37
N LEU A 395 -5.26 -12.49 -24.87
CA LEU A 395 -5.52 -12.27 -26.28
C LEU A 395 -4.45 -11.38 -26.87
N GLY A 396 -4.10 -11.67 -28.12
CA GLY A 396 -3.39 -10.74 -28.97
C GLY A 396 -4.35 -10.19 -30.02
N VAL A 397 -4.30 -8.88 -30.24
CA VAL A 397 -4.99 -8.24 -31.37
C VAL A 397 -3.91 -7.85 -32.36
N ALA A 398 -4.13 -8.18 -33.63
CA ALA A 398 -3.23 -7.81 -34.69
C ALA A 398 -3.90 -6.86 -35.68
N VAL A 399 -3.29 -5.70 -35.88
CA VAL A 399 -3.76 -4.68 -36.83
C VAL A 399 -2.74 -4.53 -37.95
N ALA A 400 -3.17 -4.90 -39.14
CA ALA A 400 -2.42 -4.75 -40.37
C ALA A 400 -2.81 -3.46 -41.11
N LEU A 401 -1.85 -2.57 -41.30
CA LEU A 401 -2.02 -1.35 -42.10
C LEU A 401 -1.21 -1.45 -43.38
N GLN A 402 -1.87 -1.12 -44.49
CA GLN A 402 -1.41 -1.33 -45.86
C GLN A 402 -1.38 -0.01 -46.60
N GLY A 403 -0.23 0.33 -47.17
CA GLY A 403 0.01 1.60 -47.85
C GLY A 403 0.38 1.42 -49.33
N ASN A 404 -0.29 2.18 -50.20
CA ASN A 404 -0.15 2.12 -51.65
C ASN A 404 0.38 3.47 -52.20
N PRO A 405 1.71 3.65 -52.33
CA PRO A 405 2.28 4.82 -52.97
C PRO A 405 2.14 4.73 -54.50
N LYS A 406 1.66 5.81 -55.12
CA LYS A 406 1.71 5.98 -56.58
C LYS A 406 3.10 6.50 -56.96
N ILE A 407 3.75 5.89 -57.95
CA ILE A 407 5.09 6.29 -58.43
C ILE A 407 4.98 6.87 -59.86
N PRO A 408 5.66 7.98 -60.19
CA PRO A 408 5.59 8.58 -61.52
C PRO A 408 5.99 7.60 -62.63
N GLY A 409 5.21 7.56 -63.72
CA GLY A 409 5.52 6.74 -64.90
C GLY A 409 5.34 5.23 -64.73
N GLN A 410 4.90 4.76 -63.56
CA GLN A 410 4.64 3.35 -63.28
C GLN A 410 3.16 3.14 -62.93
N THR A 411 2.53 2.12 -63.51
CA THR A 411 1.25 1.62 -63.03
C THR A 411 1.56 0.53 -62.00
N VAL A 412 1.62 0.89 -60.73
CA VAL A 412 1.87 -0.07 -59.66
C VAL A 412 0.69 -1.04 -59.57
N GLN A 413 0.82 -2.22 -60.17
CA GLN A 413 -0.12 -3.34 -60.07
C GLN A 413 0.35 -4.28 -58.95
N THR A 414 0.31 -3.87 -57.68
CA THR A 414 0.77 -4.75 -56.58
C THR A 414 0.05 -4.64 -55.26
N THR A 415 0.18 -5.74 -54.50
CA THR A 415 -0.15 -5.87 -53.09
C THR A 415 0.72 -4.94 -52.22
N PRO A 416 0.13 -4.06 -51.40
CA PRO A 416 0.84 -3.12 -50.53
C PRO A 416 1.80 -3.79 -49.55
N ALA A 417 2.78 -3.03 -49.07
CA ALA A 417 3.54 -3.40 -47.88
C ALA A 417 2.63 -3.34 -46.64
N VAL A 418 2.67 -4.42 -45.85
CA VAL A 418 1.83 -4.60 -44.66
C VAL A 418 2.72 -4.48 -43.44
N PHE A 419 2.40 -3.56 -42.56
CA PHE A 419 2.86 -3.64 -41.18
C PHE A 419 1.80 -4.33 -40.36
N MET A 420 2.19 -5.21 -39.45
CA MET A 420 1.31 -5.83 -38.47
C MET A 420 1.71 -5.38 -37.06
N ASP A 421 0.78 -4.79 -36.34
CA ASP A 421 0.80 -4.83 -34.88
C ASP A 421 0.49 -6.28 -34.49
N VAL A 422 1.29 -6.90 -33.62
CA VAL A 422 1.00 -8.26 -33.11
C VAL A 422 1.39 -8.29 -31.64
N ALA A 423 0.40 -8.43 -30.77
CA ALA A 423 0.60 -8.92 -29.41
C ALA A 423 0.94 -10.43 -29.46
N GLY A 424 2.16 -10.75 -29.90
CA GLY A 424 2.65 -12.10 -30.08
C GLY A 424 3.65 -12.49 -28.99
N GLY A 425 3.38 -13.59 -28.29
CA GLY A 425 4.31 -14.19 -27.34
C GLY A 425 3.62 -15.06 -26.31
N ASP A 426 4.33 -16.08 -25.81
CA ASP A 426 3.86 -17.00 -24.78
C ASP A 426 3.18 -16.25 -23.62
N LEU A 427 1.88 -16.49 -23.51
CA LEU A 427 0.93 -15.79 -22.66
C LEU A 427 1.25 -15.97 -21.17
N GLU A 428 1.97 -17.03 -20.80
CA GLU A 428 2.41 -17.25 -19.42
C GLU A 428 3.73 -16.51 -19.11
N ASN A 429 4.52 -16.17 -20.14
CA ASN A 429 5.86 -15.59 -20.01
C ASN A 429 5.92 -14.06 -20.08
N GLY A 430 4.76 -13.36 -20.17
CA GLY A 430 4.55 -11.93 -19.89
C GLY A 430 5.49 -10.96 -20.58
N GLY A 431 5.35 -10.83 -21.91
CA GLY A 431 6.30 -10.08 -22.72
C GLY A 431 5.78 -8.84 -23.46
N ALA A 432 4.46 -8.68 -23.64
CA ALA A 432 3.89 -7.58 -24.42
C ALA A 432 2.94 -6.70 -23.57
N PRO A 433 3.04 -5.38 -23.65
CA PRO A 433 2.39 -4.42 -22.74
C PRO A 433 0.88 -4.24 -22.97
N ASP A 434 0.42 -4.54 -24.18
CA ASP A 434 -0.94 -4.42 -24.72
C ASP A 434 -1.74 -5.72 -24.58
N GLN A 435 -1.23 -6.69 -23.81
CA GLN A 435 -1.91 -7.97 -23.57
C GLN A 435 -3.25 -7.75 -22.85
N ILE A 436 -4.33 -8.13 -23.53
CA ILE A 436 -5.68 -8.19 -22.98
C ILE A 436 -5.85 -9.55 -22.32
N ARG A 437 -6.19 -9.60 -21.03
CA ARG A 437 -6.67 -10.83 -20.39
C ARG A 437 -8.20 -10.82 -20.45
N CYS A 438 -8.78 -11.78 -21.14
CA CYS A 438 -10.20 -12.08 -21.05
C CYS A 438 -10.39 -13.37 -20.26
N ASP A 439 -11.40 -13.38 -19.42
CA ASP A 439 -11.63 -14.50 -18.53
C ASP A 439 -13.13 -14.69 -18.26
N ASN A 440 -13.53 -15.88 -17.81
CA ASN A 440 -14.88 -16.18 -17.34
C ASN A 440 -14.76 -16.86 -15.98
N THR A 441 -14.42 -16.06 -14.98
CA THR A 441 -14.03 -16.55 -13.65
C THR A 441 -14.88 -15.90 -12.56
N LYS A 442 -14.73 -16.39 -11.34
CA LYS A 442 -15.39 -15.83 -10.17
C LYS A 442 -14.52 -14.70 -9.61
N ILE A 443 -15.02 -13.47 -9.63
CA ILE A 443 -14.35 -12.31 -9.04
C ILE A 443 -14.85 -12.06 -7.61
N VAL A 444 -16.18 -11.98 -7.44
CA VAL A 444 -16.87 -11.80 -6.14
C VAL A 444 -18.14 -12.67 -6.04
N SER A 445 -18.75 -13.02 -7.18
CA SER A 445 -19.96 -13.84 -7.24
C SER A 445 -19.66 -15.34 -7.24
N LYS A 446 -20.62 -16.14 -6.76
CA LYS A 446 -20.57 -17.61 -6.88
C LYS A 446 -20.69 -18.10 -8.34
N VAL A 447 -21.12 -17.23 -9.24
CA VAL A 447 -21.29 -17.48 -10.68
C VAL A 447 -20.13 -16.81 -11.43
N PRO A 448 -19.45 -17.50 -12.35
CA PRO A 448 -18.45 -16.90 -13.22
C PRO A 448 -19.02 -15.74 -14.05
N THR A 449 -18.23 -14.69 -14.25
CA THR A 449 -18.58 -13.56 -15.13
C THR A 449 -17.51 -13.34 -16.19
N THR A 450 -17.97 -13.18 -17.43
CA THR A 450 -17.12 -12.84 -18.57
C THR A 450 -16.68 -11.37 -18.50
N GLY A 451 -15.43 -11.09 -18.87
CA GLY A 451 -14.87 -9.73 -18.88
C GLY A 451 -13.42 -9.70 -19.33
N CYS A 452 -12.98 -8.55 -19.83
CA CYS A 452 -11.62 -8.33 -20.32
C CYS A 452 -10.92 -7.17 -19.58
N VAL A 453 -9.61 -7.29 -19.37
CA VAL A 453 -8.74 -6.27 -18.74
C VAL A 453 -7.41 -6.16 -19.48
N PHE A 454 -6.74 -5.01 -19.40
CA PHE A 454 -5.33 -4.91 -19.72
C PHE A 454 -4.52 -5.52 -18.58
N HIS A 455 -3.86 -6.64 -18.86
CA HIS A 455 -3.21 -7.45 -17.82
C HIS A 455 -2.03 -6.73 -17.16
N ASN A 456 -1.31 -5.91 -17.92
CA ASN A 456 -0.11 -5.22 -17.44
C ASN A 456 -0.41 -3.93 -16.68
N TYR A 457 -1.67 -3.52 -16.59
CA TYR A 457 -2.06 -2.42 -15.72
C TYR A 457 -2.21 -2.92 -14.28
N VAL A 458 -1.48 -2.30 -13.35
CA VAL A 458 -1.54 -2.59 -11.91
C VAL A 458 -2.44 -1.56 -11.23
N PRO A 459 -3.67 -1.91 -10.82
CA PRO A 459 -4.57 -0.96 -10.17
C PRO A 459 -4.13 -0.65 -8.74
N THR A 460 -4.56 0.50 -8.22
CA THR A 460 -4.27 0.94 -6.86
C THR A 460 -5.52 0.87 -6.00
N TYR A 461 -5.42 0.16 -4.88
CA TYR A 461 -6.37 0.26 -3.78
C TYR A 461 -5.96 1.42 -2.87
N THR A 462 -6.87 2.35 -2.61
CA THR A 462 -6.57 3.54 -1.80
C THR A 462 -7.33 3.50 -0.49
N PHE A 463 -6.64 3.62 0.64
CA PHE A 463 -7.28 3.71 1.94
C PHE A 463 -8.04 5.02 2.15
N ASN A 464 -9.13 4.94 2.93
CA ASN A 464 -9.75 6.13 3.52
C ASN A 464 -9.01 6.51 4.81
N ALA A 465 -7.81 7.09 4.68
CA ALA A 465 -6.96 7.42 5.82
C ALA A 465 -7.58 8.43 6.79
N ALA A 466 -8.39 9.36 6.29
CA ALA A 466 -9.12 10.29 7.15
C ALA A 466 -10.11 9.57 8.06
N LYS A 467 -10.75 8.49 7.60
CA LYS A 467 -11.71 7.72 8.39
C LYS A 467 -11.07 6.61 9.23
N TYR A 468 -10.02 5.98 8.71
CA TYR A 468 -9.35 4.81 9.29
C TYR A 468 -7.82 5.02 9.41
N PRO A 469 -7.38 6.00 10.21
CA PRO A 469 -5.97 6.41 10.28
C PRO A 469 -5.06 5.36 10.92
N GLN A 470 -5.55 4.47 11.80
CA GLN A 470 -4.72 3.48 12.49
C GLN A 470 -4.20 2.42 11.51
N ALA A 471 -5.10 1.82 10.72
CA ALA A 471 -4.75 0.83 9.70
C ALA A 471 -3.87 1.45 8.60
N SER A 472 -4.22 2.67 8.16
CA SER A 472 -3.46 3.38 7.12
C SER A 472 -2.03 3.68 7.54
N SER A 473 -1.82 4.09 8.79
CA SER A 473 -0.50 4.40 9.31
C SER A 473 0.31 3.15 9.65
N HIS A 474 -0.35 2.04 10.04
CA HIS A 474 0.32 0.75 10.17
C HIS A 474 0.84 0.27 8.81
N ALA A 475 0.01 0.25 7.77
CA ALA A 475 0.45 -0.13 6.43
C ALA A 475 1.57 0.80 5.91
N TRP A 476 1.48 2.11 6.16
CA TRP A 476 2.54 3.06 5.81
C TRP A 476 3.86 2.72 6.50
N LEU A 477 3.85 2.45 7.80
CA LEU A 477 5.06 2.11 8.56
C LEU A 477 5.79 0.92 7.93
N ILE A 478 5.04 -0.14 7.62
CA ILE A 478 5.59 -1.37 7.06
C ILE A 478 6.07 -1.17 5.63
N GLN A 479 5.29 -0.47 4.80
CA GLN A 479 5.66 -0.12 3.42
C GLN A 479 6.93 0.76 3.37
N HIS A 480 7.07 1.68 4.33
CA HIS A 480 8.17 2.65 4.42
C HIS A 480 9.45 2.05 4.99
N LYS A 481 9.36 1.26 6.07
CA LYS A 481 10.54 0.80 6.82
C LYS A 481 11.07 -0.56 6.40
N LEU A 482 10.24 -1.48 5.91
CA LEU A 482 10.70 -2.82 5.56
C LEU A 482 11.29 -2.85 4.15
N SER A 483 12.39 -3.59 3.97
CA SER A 483 13.12 -3.66 2.70
C SER A 483 12.34 -4.28 1.53
N ASN A 484 11.25 -5.00 1.81
CA ASN A 484 10.39 -5.59 0.80
C ASN A 484 9.27 -4.64 0.33
N HIS A 485 9.10 -3.47 0.96
CA HIS A 485 8.19 -2.38 0.57
C HIS A 485 6.79 -2.84 0.09
N PRO A 486 6.07 -3.70 0.84
CA PRO A 486 4.87 -4.37 0.34
C PRO A 486 3.81 -3.36 -0.11
N GLY A 487 3.36 -3.50 -1.35
CA GLY A 487 2.35 -2.65 -1.98
C GLY A 487 2.84 -1.29 -2.50
N SER A 488 4.14 -0.98 -2.37
CA SER A 488 4.70 0.31 -2.79
C SER A 488 4.83 0.43 -4.30
N LYS A 489 4.10 1.39 -4.88
CA LYS A 489 4.26 1.79 -6.29
C LYS A 489 5.62 2.44 -6.52
N ALA A 490 6.13 3.23 -5.57
CA ALA A 490 7.41 3.93 -5.69
C ALA A 490 8.59 2.95 -5.78
N ASP A 491 8.52 1.83 -5.05
CA ASP A 491 9.56 0.80 -5.02
C ASP A 491 9.33 -0.34 -6.02
N SER A 492 8.25 -0.26 -6.82
CA SER A 492 7.83 -1.31 -7.75
C SER A 492 7.63 -2.68 -7.08
N LYS A 493 7.06 -2.69 -5.87
CA LYS A 493 6.79 -3.89 -5.07
C LYS A 493 5.28 -4.09 -4.82
N PRO A 494 4.51 -4.62 -5.78
CA PRO A 494 3.06 -4.73 -5.64
C PRO A 494 2.69 -5.79 -4.62
N LEU A 495 1.45 -5.71 -4.14
CA LEU A 495 0.79 -6.83 -3.48
C LEU A 495 0.23 -7.75 -4.55
N TYR A 496 0.26 -9.06 -4.31
CA TYR A 496 -0.33 -10.04 -5.21
C TYR A 496 -1.58 -10.64 -4.59
N PHE A 497 -2.71 -10.45 -5.27
CA PHE A 497 -4.02 -10.85 -4.77
C PHE A 497 -4.11 -12.36 -4.55
N LEU A 498 -4.67 -12.75 -3.40
CA LEU A 498 -5.01 -14.13 -3.06
C LEU A 498 -6.53 -14.21 -2.87
N PRO A 499 -7.28 -14.88 -3.77
CA PRO A 499 -8.70 -15.09 -3.59
C PRO A 499 -8.94 -15.98 -2.38
N ASP A 500 -10.09 -15.81 -1.70
CA ASP A 500 -10.47 -16.62 -0.54
C ASP A 500 -9.40 -16.62 0.58
N GLY A 501 -8.96 -15.43 1.02
CA GLY A 501 -7.78 -15.09 1.86
C GLY A 501 -7.50 -15.82 3.20
N ASP A 502 -7.96 -17.05 3.39
CA ASP A 502 -7.58 -17.99 4.43
C ASP A 502 -7.41 -19.42 3.88
N ILE A 503 -6.64 -19.60 2.79
CA ILE A 503 -6.47 -20.90 2.13
C ILE A 503 -5.57 -21.85 2.93
N SER A 504 -4.89 -21.38 3.99
CA SER A 504 -3.91 -22.19 4.75
C SER A 504 -3.80 -21.83 6.23
N GLY A 505 -4.77 -21.12 6.81
CA GLY A 505 -4.63 -20.62 8.19
C GLY A 505 -3.61 -19.49 8.29
N ASN A 506 -3.23 -18.85 7.18
CA ASN A 506 -2.19 -17.81 7.14
C ASN A 506 -2.52 -16.64 8.07
N ARG A 507 -3.81 -16.27 8.16
CA ARG A 507 -4.27 -15.26 9.12
C ARG A 507 -3.98 -15.68 10.57
N THR A 508 -4.13 -16.97 10.90
CA THR A 508 -3.90 -17.47 12.27
C THR A 508 -2.41 -17.46 12.65
N VAL A 509 -1.52 -17.60 11.67
CA VAL A 509 -0.05 -17.52 11.89
C VAL A 509 0.35 -16.13 12.38
N ILE A 510 -0.20 -15.07 11.77
CA ILE A 510 0.15 -13.69 12.11
C ILE A 510 -0.72 -13.13 13.23
N CYS A 511 -2.02 -13.36 13.13
CA CYS A 511 -3.07 -12.80 13.98
C CYS A 511 -3.90 -13.89 14.66
N PRO A 512 -3.33 -14.62 15.64
CA PRO A 512 -4.09 -15.60 16.40
C PRO A 512 -5.19 -14.95 17.25
N THR A 513 -6.27 -15.70 17.50
CA THR A 513 -7.42 -15.24 18.28
C THR A 513 -7.00 -14.71 19.65
N GLY A 514 -7.54 -13.55 20.05
CA GLY A 514 -7.26 -12.92 21.35
C GLY A 514 -5.95 -12.14 21.44
N TRP A 515 -5.08 -12.20 20.43
CA TRP A 515 -3.79 -11.51 20.45
C TRP A 515 -3.92 -9.99 20.65
N ALA A 516 -4.83 -9.33 19.93
CA ALA A 516 -5.01 -7.89 20.03
C ALA A 516 -5.57 -7.44 21.38
N ALA A 517 -6.46 -8.23 21.98
CA ALA A 517 -6.97 -7.98 23.33
C ALA A 517 -5.86 -8.10 24.39
N ALA A 518 -4.93 -9.03 24.22
CA ALA A 518 -3.79 -9.21 25.13
C ALA A 518 -2.71 -8.13 24.98
N ASN A 519 -2.52 -7.57 23.78
CA ASN A 519 -1.39 -6.69 23.47
C ASN A 519 -1.77 -5.22 23.23
N GLY A 520 -3.04 -4.90 23.01
CA GLY A 520 -3.47 -3.54 22.68
C GLY A 520 -3.86 -2.67 23.87
N ASP A 521 -4.50 -1.54 23.54
CA ASP A 521 -5.00 -0.56 24.50
C ASP A 521 -6.38 -0.05 24.04
N THR A 522 -7.41 -0.26 24.88
CA THR A 522 -8.79 0.10 24.58
C THR A 522 -9.01 1.61 24.51
N SER A 523 -8.05 2.42 24.96
CA SER A 523 -8.08 3.87 24.76
C SER A 523 -8.11 4.25 23.28
N ALA A 524 -7.58 3.42 22.38
CA ALA A 524 -7.56 3.65 20.94
C ALA A 524 -8.86 3.30 20.19
N LEU A 525 -9.88 2.77 20.89
CA LEU A 525 -11.16 2.48 20.26
C LEU A 525 -11.82 3.76 19.69
N ASN A 526 -12.39 3.62 18.50
CA ASN A 526 -12.93 4.71 17.69
C ASN A 526 -14.46 4.82 17.88
N GLY A 527 -14.86 5.53 18.93
CA GLY A 527 -16.25 5.81 19.28
C GLY A 527 -16.89 4.72 20.16
N ALA A 528 -18.10 5.00 20.66
CA ALA A 528 -18.77 4.14 21.64
C ALA A 528 -19.28 2.80 21.05
N THR A 529 -19.39 2.70 19.72
CA THR A 529 -19.83 1.49 19.01
C THR A 529 -18.67 0.54 18.70
N ASP A 530 -17.43 0.99 18.80
CA ASP A 530 -16.24 0.15 18.67
C ASP A 530 -16.04 -0.66 19.96
N LYS A 531 -16.16 -1.99 19.87
CA LYS A 531 -16.25 -2.86 21.05
C LYS A 531 -14.98 -3.65 21.33
N GLU A 532 -14.11 -3.79 20.34
CA GLU A 532 -12.96 -4.68 20.44
C GLU A 532 -11.76 -4.19 19.64
N LEU A 533 -10.59 -4.65 20.07
CA LEU A 533 -9.34 -4.46 19.36
C LEU A 533 -9.13 -5.64 18.41
N ASN A 534 -8.73 -5.34 17.17
CA ASN A 534 -8.46 -6.34 16.17
C ASN A 534 -6.95 -6.41 15.88
N CYS A 535 -6.49 -7.60 15.53
CA CYS A 535 -5.16 -7.78 14.96
C CYS A 535 -5.23 -7.41 13.48
N ASP A 536 -4.63 -6.27 13.15
CA ASP A 536 -4.34 -5.86 11.79
C ASP A 536 -3.04 -6.51 11.33
N GLU A 537 -2.99 -6.97 10.08
CA GLU A 537 -1.83 -7.62 9.48
C GLU A 537 -1.49 -6.92 8.16
N PHE A 538 -0.21 -6.60 7.98
CA PHE A 538 0.28 -6.09 6.70
C PHE A 538 1.62 -6.73 6.30
N ALA A 539 1.82 -7.24 5.09
CA ALA A 539 0.86 -7.32 3.98
C ALA A 539 -0.36 -8.19 4.31
N PHE A 540 -1.53 -7.83 3.76
CA PHE A 540 -2.81 -8.43 4.12
C PHE A 540 -2.84 -9.95 3.94
N ASN A 541 -3.60 -10.64 4.78
CA ASN A 541 -3.84 -12.09 4.67
C ASN A 541 -4.40 -12.51 3.30
N ALA A 542 -5.17 -11.64 2.63
CA ALA A 542 -5.66 -11.86 1.26
C ALA A 542 -4.61 -11.54 0.18
N THR A 543 -3.33 -11.76 0.47
CA THR A 543 -2.22 -11.61 -0.48
C THR A 543 -1.19 -12.70 -0.31
N TYR A 544 -0.47 -13.01 -1.38
CA TYR A 544 0.72 -13.87 -1.31
C TYR A 544 1.90 -13.21 -0.58
N ASN A 545 1.85 -11.90 -0.36
CA ASN A 545 2.83 -11.16 0.42
C ASN A 545 2.64 -11.33 1.93
N SER A 546 1.50 -11.87 2.39
CA SER A 546 1.23 -12.14 3.80
C SER A 546 2.36 -12.94 4.43
N GLY A 547 2.72 -12.56 5.66
CA GLY A 547 3.71 -13.29 6.44
C GLY A 547 3.29 -14.73 6.74
N GLY A 548 1.98 -14.95 6.88
CA GLY A 548 1.43 -16.27 7.19
C GLY A 548 1.35 -17.20 5.99
N MET A 549 1.61 -16.73 4.76
CA MET A 549 1.52 -17.55 3.57
C MET A 549 2.75 -18.45 3.42
N PRO A 550 2.59 -19.79 3.43
CA PRO A 550 3.74 -20.71 3.32
C PRO A 550 4.41 -20.64 1.95
N SER A 551 5.74 -20.83 1.88
CA SER A 551 6.48 -20.88 0.60
C SER A 551 5.91 -21.92 -0.38
N LEU A 552 5.52 -23.10 0.14
CA LEU A 552 4.98 -24.21 -0.66
C LEU A 552 3.63 -23.85 -1.31
N ALA A 553 2.89 -22.91 -0.72
CA ALA A 553 1.67 -22.37 -1.29
C ALA A 553 1.92 -21.14 -2.18
N GLY A 554 3.18 -20.77 -2.42
CA GLY A 554 3.57 -19.60 -3.21
C GLY A 554 3.77 -18.31 -2.41
N GLY A 555 3.77 -18.37 -1.08
CA GLY A 555 3.99 -17.20 -0.22
C GLY A 555 5.37 -16.56 -0.43
N LEU A 556 5.41 -15.22 -0.41
CA LEU A 556 6.60 -14.43 -0.73
C LEU A 556 7.39 -14.00 0.52
N ASN A 557 6.75 -13.92 1.68
CA ASN A 557 7.34 -13.46 2.93
C ASN A 557 7.09 -14.40 4.13
N PRO A 558 7.20 -15.73 3.99
CA PRO A 558 6.76 -16.69 4.99
C PRO A 558 7.50 -16.53 6.33
N VAL A 559 6.74 -16.51 7.42
CA VAL A 559 7.24 -16.60 8.80
C VAL A 559 6.53 -17.73 9.55
N GLY A 560 7.16 -18.25 10.60
CA GLY A 560 6.57 -19.31 11.44
C GLY A 560 5.56 -18.79 12.48
N SER A 561 5.59 -17.49 12.78
CA SER A 561 4.71 -16.81 13.74
C SER A 561 4.73 -15.31 13.46
N GLY A 562 3.63 -14.60 13.76
CA GLY A 562 3.59 -13.15 13.76
C GLY A 562 4.56 -12.49 14.76
N ASP A 563 5.21 -13.25 15.64
CA ASP A 563 6.30 -12.74 16.50
C ASP A 563 7.51 -12.23 15.71
N ALA A 564 7.67 -12.71 14.47
CA ALA A 564 8.70 -12.28 13.53
C ALA A 564 8.32 -11.03 12.71
N CYS A 565 7.11 -10.50 12.89
CA CYS A 565 6.67 -9.26 12.27
C CYS A 565 7.01 -8.03 13.15
N VAL A 566 7.03 -6.84 12.55
CA VAL A 566 6.96 -5.59 13.32
C VAL A 566 5.65 -5.58 14.10
N GLN A 567 5.72 -5.36 15.42
CA GLN A 567 4.54 -5.43 16.27
C GLN A 567 4.22 -4.08 16.87
N THR A 568 3.01 -3.58 16.57
CA THR A 568 2.56 -2.29 17.06
C THR A 568 1.23 -2.36 17.79
N LEU A 569 0.90 -1.31 18.56
CA LEU A 569 -0.42 -1.07 19.10
C LEU A 569 -0.81 0.39 18.92
N ALA A 570 -2.10 0.64 18.73
CA ALA A 570 -2.66 1.98 18.85
C ALA A 570 -2.95 2.30 20.32
N SER A 571 -2.59 3.49 20.78
CA SER A 571 -2.84 3.96 22.15
C SER A 571 -2.97 5.48 22.20
N LYS A 572 -3.85 6.01 23.06
CA LYS A 572 -3.99 7.46 23.25
C LYS A 572 -2.90 8.02 24.16
N GLN A 573 -2.24 9.08 23.68
CA GLN A 573 -1.43 10.00 24.48
C GLN A 573 -2.17 11.33 24.57
N GLY A 574 -2.79 11.61 25.72
CA GLY A 574 -3.72 12.73 25.85
C GLY A 574 -4.92 12.56 24.91
N SER A 575 -5.12 13.52 24.01
CA SER A 575 -6.20 13.48 23.00
C SER A 575 -5.81 12.81 21.68
N THR A 576 -4.52 12.55 21.47
CA THR A 576 -3.99 12.06 20.20
C THR A 576 -3.80 10.55 20.26
N VAL A 577 -4.21 9.82 19.22
CA VAL A 577 -3.88 8.40 19.10
C VAL A 577 -2.51 8.28 18.45
N HIS A 578 -1.68 7.39 18.97
CA HIS A 578 -0.36 7.09 18.43
C HIS A 578 -0.27 5.60 18.09
N LEU A 579 0.54 5.27 17.09
CA LEU A 579 1.03 3.91 16.85
C LEU A 579 2.38 3.73 17.54
N PHE A 580 2.45 2.78 18.46
CA PHE A 580 3.66 2.43 19.21
C PHE A 580 4.09 1.00 18.94
N ASN A 581 5.37 0.67 19.17
CA ASN A 581 5.77 -0.75 19.24
C ASN A 581 5.18 -1.42 20.49
N ILE A 582 4.91 -2.73 20.41
CA ILE A 582 4.50 -3.55 21.57
C ILE A 582 5.70 -3.84 22.49
N ASP A 583 5.39 -4.05 23.77
CA ASP A 583 6.31 -4.42 24.83
C ASP A 583 7.18 -5.61 24.44
N GLY A 584 8.50 -5.47 24.58
CA GLY A 584 9.45 -6.53 24.24
C GLY A 584 9.70 -6.72 22.73
N HIS A 585 9.01 -5.97 21.86
CA HIS A 585 9.11 -6.09 20.41
C HIS A 585 9.60 -4.79 19.76
N THR A 586 10.82 -4.39 20.11
CA THR A 586 11.52 -3.31 19.40
C THR A 586 11.84 -3.76 17.97
N PRO A 587 11.40 -3.04 16.91
CA PRO A 587 11.68 -3.43 15.54
C PRO A 587 13.19 -3.42 15.24
N THR A 588 13.62 -4.43 14.51
CA THR A 588 14.98 -4.53 13.94
C THR A 588 15.04 -3.99 12.51
N TRP A 589 13.88 -3.77 11.91
CA TRP A 589 13.65 -3.43 10.49
C TRP A 589 14.16 -4.48 9.52
N LYS A 590 14.38 -5.71 10.00
CA LYS A 590 14.67 -6.91 9.20
C LYS A 590 13.47 -7.85 9.09
N GLU A 591 12.38 -7.50 9.76
CA GLU A 591 11.11 -8.19 9.64
C GLU A 591 10.59 -8.09 8.20
N VAL A 592 9.65 -8.96 7.83
CA VAL A 592 9.10 -9.02 6.46
C VAL A 592 7.59 -8.72 6.40
N CYS A 593 6.99 -8.50 7.57
CA CYS A 593 5.58 -8.25 7.81
C CYS A 593 5.41 -7.36 9.04
N GLY A 594 4.20 -6.85 9.22
CA GLY A 594 3.73 -6.13 10.40
C GLY A 594 2.43 -6.73 10.91
N ARG A 595 2.23 -6.65 12.23
CA ARG A 595 0.92 -6.82 12.87
C ARG A 595 0.69 -5.74 13.91
N SER A 596 -0.56 -5.32 14.06
CA SER A 596 -0.92 -4.25 14.98
C SER A 596 -2.19 -4.52 15.76
N ALA A 597 -2.21 -4.19 17.05
CA ALA A 597 -3.43 -4.16 17.85
C ALA A 597 -4.09 -2.77 17.70
N ILE A 598 -5.15 -2.69 16.90
CA ILE A 598 -5.85 -1.43 16.56
C ILE A 598 -7.36 -1.56 16.77
N SER A 599 -8.07 -0.44 16.67
CA SER A 599 -9.54 -0.39 16.64
C SER A 599 -10.14 -1.36 15.60
N GLY A 600 -11.18 -2.11 15.99
CA GLY A 600 -11.91 -3.00 15.09
C GLY A 600 -12.61 -2.26 13.94
N ASN A 601 -13.12 -1.05 14.22
CA ASN A 601 -13.68 -0.15 13.22
C ASN A 601 -12.63 0.30 12.20
N ASP A 602 -11.43 0.67 12.64
CA ASP A 602 -10.33 1.05 11.74
C ASP A 602 -9.86 -0.11 10.87
N ASN A 603 -9.60 -1.28 11.48
CA ASN A 603 -9.15 -2.47 10.76
C ASN A 603 -10.17 -2.89 9.69
N SER A 604 -11.40 -3.20 10.10
CA SER A 604 -12.43 -3.72 9.19
C SER A 604 -12.88 -2.66 8.18
N GLY A 605 -12.96 -1.39 8.60
CA GLY A 605 -13.40 -0.28 7.77
C GLY A 605 -12.42 0.05 6.66
N SER A 606 -11.10 -0.03 6.93
CA SER A 606 -10.06 0.28 5.95
C SER A 606 -10.11 -0.61 4.71
N MET A 607 -10.60 -1.86 4.85
CA MET A 607 -10.70 -2.86 3.78
C MET A 607 -12.13 -3.08 3.27
N ALA A 608 -13.14 -2.40 3.82
CA ALA A 608 -14.54 -2.65 3.49
C ALA A 608 -14.87 -2.45 1.99
N ALA A 609 -14.15 -1.56 1.31
CA ALA A 609 -14.31 -1.30 -0.11
C ALA A 609 -13.53 -2.27 -1.01
N PHE A 610 -12.68 -3.14 -0.45
CA PHE A 610 -11.79 -3.99 -1.24
C PHE A 610 -12.56 -4.98 -2.13
N GLY A 611 -13.69 -5.52 -1.66
CA GLY A 611 -14.54 -6.39 -2.48
C GLY A 611 -15.07 -5.68 -3.74
N SER A 612 -15.49 -4.43 -3.61
CA SER A 612 -15.90 -3.60 -4.74
C SER A 612 -14.72 -3.23 -5.63
N PHE A 613 -13.56 -2.88 -5.05
CA PHE A 613 -12.33 -2.64 -5.80
C PHE A 613 -11.94 -3.86 -6.64
N ASN A 614 -11.91 -5.05 -6.06
CA ASN A 614 -11.67 -6.31 -6.76
C ASN A 614 -12.69 -6.51 -7.90
N ALA A 615 -13.99 -6.35 -7.64
CA ALA A 615 -15.01 -6.46 -8.70
C ALA A 615 -14.78 -5.47 -9.85
N ASN A 616 -14.47 -4.21 -9.52
CA ASN A 616 -14.33 -3.12 -10.46
C ASN A 616 -13.03 -3.19 -11.27
N GLN A 617 -11.96 -3.70 -10.68
CA GLN A 617 -10.64 -3.86 -11.34
C GLN A 617 -10.41 -5.28 -11.85
N ARG A 618 -11.34 -6.19 -11.54
CA ARG A 618 -11.41 -7.57 -11.96
C ARG A 618 -10.12 -8.33 -11.63
N LEU A 619 -9.70 -8.28 -10.36
CA LEU A 619 -8.48 -8.95 -9.92
C LEU A 619 -8.70 -10.46 -9.87
N LEU A 620 -7.72 -11.22 -10.37
CA LEU A 620 -7.64 -12.67 -10.22
C LEU A 620 -6.48 -13.06 -9.31
N ASP A 621 -6.47 -14.35 -8.96
CA ASP A 621 -5.33 -14.95 -8.29
C ASP A 621 -4.00 -14.50 -8.90
N ARG A 622 -3.10 -14.02 -8.03
CA ARG A 622 -1.78 -13.48 -8.36
C ARG A 622 -1.77 -12.21 -9.21
N ASP A 623 -2.90 -11.56 -9.45
CA ASP A 623 -2.87 -10.24 -10.05
C ASP A 623 -2.18 -9.25 -9.10
N PRO A 624 -1.26 -8.41 -9.61
CA PRO A 624 -0.65 -7.37 -8.82
C PRO A 624 -1.63 -6.22 -8.58
N TYR A 625 -1.53 -5.58 -7.43
CA TYR A 625 -2.14 -4.29 -7.14
C TYR A 625 -1.26 -3.46 -6.19
N TRP A 626 -1.39 -2.13 -6.26
CA TRP A 626 -0.73 -1.20 -5.34
C TRP A 626 -1.62 -0.92 -4.13
N LEU A 627 -1.00 -0.61 -3.00
CA LEU A 627 -1.69 0.03 -1.88
C LEU A 627 -1.22 1.48 -1.77
N ASP A 628 -2.15 2.41 -1.93
CA ASP A 628 -1.97 3.79 -1.49
C ASP A 628 -2.54 3.92 -0.07
N THR A 629 -1.63 4.13 0.88
CA THR A 629 -1.98 4.29 2.30
C THR A 629 -2.69 5.61 2.57
N ASN A 630 -2.67 6.54 1.60
CA ASN A 630 -3.35 7.83 1.63
C ASN A 630 -2.99 8.71 2.84
N VAL A 631 -1.82 8.46 3.43
CA VAL A 631 -1.21 9.24 4.50
C VAL A 631 0.13 9.80 4.05
N ARG A 632 0.49 10.95 4.60
CA ARG A 632 1.84 11.51 4.54
C ARG A 632 2.40 11.64 5.95
N ALA A 633 3.73 11.52 6.07
CA ALA A 633 4.43 11.59 7.34
C ALA A 633 5.38 12.79 7.38
N ALA A 634 5.35 13.53 8.48
CA ALA A 634 6.37 14.52 8.83
C ALA A 634 7.18 13.98 10.00
N CYS A 635 8.38 13.46 9.72
CA CYS A 635 9.19 12.75 10.70
C CYS A 635 10.20 13.66 11.40
N SER A 636 10.16 13.69 12.72
CA SER A 636 11.22 14.29 13.55
C SER A 636 12.41 13.34 13.71
N GLU A 637 12.17 12.04 13.57
CA GLU A 637 13.21 11.01 13.52
C GLU A 637 12.81 9.92 12.53
N ASP A 638 13.72 9.54 11.64
CA ASP A 638 13.59 8.35 10.79
C ASP A 638 14.98 7.75 10.59
N SER A 639 15.33 6.80 11.45
CA SER A 639 16.66 6.20 11.55
C SER A 639 16.60 4.69 11.39
N ALA A 640 17.77 4.04 11.43
CA ALA A 640 17.87 2.59 11.42
C ALA A 640 17.34 1.92 12.70
N THR A 641 16.95 2.69 13.72
CA THR A 641 16.50 2.15 15.02
C THR A 641 15.20 2.75 15.51
N ALA A 642 14.75 3.86 14.94
CA ALA A 642 13.52 4.52 15.36
C ALA A 642 12.82 5.28 14.22
N VAL A 643 11.52 5.46 14.37
CA VAL A 643 10.67 6.26 13.49
C VAL A 643 9.66 7.02 14.34
N GLN A 644 9.70 8.34 14.23
CA GLN A 644 8.86 9.27 14.97
C GLN A 644 8.31 10.30 14.02
N CYS A 645 7.00 10.24 13.77
CA CYS A 645 6.36 11.06 12.75
C CYS A 645 4.99 11.55 13.19
N THR A 646 4.64 12.74 12.68
CA THR A 646 3.25 13.20 12.67
C THR A 646 2.62 12.84 11.34
N MET A 647 1.55 12.04 11.39
CA MET A 647 0.83 11.55 10.22
C MET A 647 -0.28 12.53 9.84
N THR A 648 -0.54 12.68 8.54
CA THR A 648 -1.65 13.47 8.01
C THR A 648 -2.34 12.67 6.91
N ALA A 649 -3.68 12.59 6.96
CA ALA A 649 -4.45 11.99 5.88
C ALA A 649 -4.53 12.96 4.70
N ASN A 650 -4.36 12.45 3.48
CA ASN A 650 -4.42 13.28 2.27
C ASN A 650 -5.87 13.55 1.79
N ASN A 651 -6.87 12.85 2.36
CA ASN A 651 -8.28 12.93 1.97
C ASN A 651 -9.19 13.56 3.05
N GLN A 652 -8.71 14.59 3.76
CA GLN A 652 -9.47 15.29 4.79
C GLN A 652 -10.55 16.22 4.24
#